data_AF-A0A2U8DU67-F1
#
_entry.id   AF-A0A2U8DU67-F1
#
_cell.length_a   1.000
_cell.length_b   1.000
_cell.length_c   1.000
_cell.angle_alpha   90.00
_cell.angle_beta   90.00
_cell.angle_gamma   90.00
#
_symmetry.space_group_name_H-M   'P 1'
#
loop_
_entity.id
_entity.type
_entity.pdbx_description
1 polymer ?
#
loop_
_entity_poly.entity_id
_entity_poly.type
_entity_poly.pdbx_seq_one_letter_code
_entity_poly.pdbx_strand_id
1 'polypeptide(L)'
;MKNAFFAYETKRILKSRFTQIIILLTSVFPLIVALLSPYISESISQLLEVKSFTLLSQIILLPAKAGAVISTFAFIALTVFEFDKILRFRVNYIIEPISSSIKINLTKIAGLMCAGVISTVMAMIFMIPHYIFNMGSLSNFSYFLLSYSIIIFGSVVLTILMTAGFYLVFRNVNITCIIMILAVLFSFLTGNINYQYMWVQTAASGLSENFGSGNIVLGMLWNRLFGLSIAMSIFLFGMLCNRCYEKGLFKSIFKNCRKYKLLPICFLVSLLGAFFVFQNEPIFKSFSLTDLASTLINGKKETPVNNSVIGTSNILVDLKIEKDKKCATGAYLQELQNGTDKPQNIYFELADGYHINEMKLNNVDINYIKVSPKVLSSAKRGNVFEISIPKSTKAKLSIKYSGTPKALNVTNDFSEGINKNYVSLGHAKYIAPFVCVEQKDRIIEGSIKIDSKFTVITEGDKNRKISEKDGLTTWSFSCNKLNDLSLKAGAYGIFERNVSGTNVEFFYPLSARKEFESRGSDTLDIFSFFSEKFGPLSRNSLKVVVTSGVQGGTGVQQGNISWIAEDCLNKKSNKNLSQASSSDTFATMTHEIAHQWWGGGIDASNANSNNEIDKNHSEWSNEAFADFSTYLFLKNKFGKDYAESLLVKKWKKGANELNRNFYQRNPAYMNKLSMLPKYFVTLILKDRKIYHLAPLEIYNVYNNIGEENYFNSMKVIYQEYYGKKDKKLSFSDFLNITGAKRR
;
A
#
# COMPACT_ATOMS: atom_id res chain seq x y z
N MET A 1 -0.54 53.01 10.38
CA MET A 1 -1.80 52.28 10.69
C MET A 1 -1.94 50.89 10.05
N LYS A 2 -1.47 50.62 8.82
CA LYS A 2 -1.71 49.32 8.12
C LYS A 2 -1.19 48.06 8.84
N ASN A 3 0.00 48.11 9.45
CA ASN A 3 0.59 46.94 10.14
C ASN A 3 0.07 46.74 11.58
N ALA A 4 -0.47 47.80 12.19
CA ALA A 4 -0.94 47.76 13.58
C ALA A 4 -2.23 46.94 13.75
N PHE A 5 -3.17 47.03 12.80
CA PHE A 5 -4.42 46.27 12.85
C PHE A 5 -4.18 44.76 12.75
N PHE A 6 -3.28 44.34 11.86
CA PHE A 6 -2.88 42.94 11.71
C PHE A 6 -2.28 42.40 13.01
N ALA A 7 -1.28 43.09 13.56
CA ALA A 7 -0.62 42.68 14.80
C ALA A 7 -1.59 42.63 15.98
N TYR A 8 -2.51 43.61 16.08
CA TYR A 8 -3.49 43.66 17.16
C TYR A 8 -4.52 42.53 17.09
N GLU A 9 -5.07 42.27 15.91
CA GLU A 9 -6.09 41.24 15.73
C GLU A 9 -5.51 39.82 15.87
N THR A 10 -4.30 39.58 15.36
CA THR A 10 -3.57 38.33 15.61
C THR A 10 -3.30 38.14 17.11
N LYS A 11 -2.83 39.19 17.80
CA LYS A 11 -2.62 39.17 19.26
C LYS A 11 -3.93 38.93 20.01
N ARG A 12 -5.06 39.49 19.56
CA ARG A 12 -6.38 39.27 20.15
C ARG A 12 -6.80 37.80 20.04
N ILE A 13 -6.65 37.19 18.85
CA ILE A 13 -6.99 35.78 18.64
C ILE A 13 -6.14 34.90 19.57
N LEU A 14 -4.82 35.10 19.59
CA LEU A 14 -3.91 34.31 20.42
C LEU A 14 -4.13 34.47 21.93
N LYS A 15 -4.61 35.64 22.38
CA LYS A 15 -4.95 35.89 23.80
C LYS A 15 -6.33 35.38 24.22
N SER A 16 -7.17 34.93 23.29
CA SER A 16 -8.48 34.38 23.60
C SER A 16 -8.33 33.08 24.40
N ARG A 17 -9.03 32.96 25.54
CA ARG A 17 -9.04 31.72 26.35
C ARG A 17 -9.44 30.50 25.52
N PHE A 18 -10.41 30.67 24.61
CA PHE A 18 -10.84 29.60 23.74
C PHE A 18 -9.72 29.14 22.79
N THR A 19 -9.01 30.07 22.17
CA THR A 19 -7.85 29.75 21.32
C THR A 19 -6.74 29.06 22.10
N GLN A 20 -6.45 29.49 23.33
CA GLN A 20 -5.45 28.86 24.19
C GLN A 20 -5.83 27.41 24.56
N ILE A 21 -7.10 27.13 24.86
CA ILE A 21 -7.60 25.77 25.08
C ILE A 21 -7.41 24.91 23.84
N ILE A 22 -7.75 25.44 22.65
CA ILE A 22 -7.58 24.73 21.38
C ILE A 22 -6.10 24.44 21.10
N ILE A 23 -5.21 25.40 21.33
CA ILE A 23 -3.76 25.19 21.20
C ILE A 23 -3.29 24.09 22.16
N LEU A 24 -3.67 24.14 23.44
CA LEU A 24 -3.27 23.13 24.42
C LEU A 24 -3.80 21.73 24.05
N LEU A 25 -5.08 21.64 23.72
CA LEU A 25 -5.73 20.38 23.33
C LEU A 25 -5.02 19.74 22.12
N THR A 26 -4.78 20.52 21.08
CA THR A 26 -4.12 20.03 19.86
C THR A 26 -2.64 19.71 20.06
N SER A 27 -1.97 20.37 21.01
CA SER A 27 -0.56 20.13 21.33
C SER A 27 -0.36 18.83 22.12
N VAL A 28 -1.23 18.54 23.09
CA VAL A 28 -1.05 17.41 24.02
C VAL A 28 -1.60 16.10 23.45
N PHE A 29 -2.61 16.16 22.56
CA PHE A 29 -3.30 14.96 22.08
C PHE A 29 -2.40 13.91 21.39
N PRO A 30 -1.41 14.28 20.54
CA PRO A 30 -0.49 13.29 19.97
C PRO A 30 0.23 12.46 21.05
N LEU A 31 0.64 13.09 22.15
CA LEU A 31 1.31 12.42 23.27
C LEU A 31 0.36 11.46 24.00
N ILE A 32 -0.90 11.85 24.21
CA ILE A 32 -1.92 10.97 24.80
C ILE A 32 -2.08 9.70 23.97
N VAL A 33 -2.19 9.85 22.65
CA VAL A 33 -2.31 8.71 21.72
C VAL A 33 -1.05 7.86 21.74
N ALA A 34 0.13 8.47 21.76
CA ALA A 34 1.39 7.75 21.83
C ALA A 34 1.50 6.89 23.10
N LEU A 35 1.10 7.42 24.25
CA LEU A 35 1.08 6.71 25.54
C LEU A 35 0.02 5.61 25.59
N LEU A 36 -1.12 5.83 24.94
CA LEU A 36 -2.19 4.83 24.84
C LEU A 36 -1.97 3.81 23.72
N SER A 37 -1.03 4.04 22.80
CA SER A 37 -0.81 3.18 21.62
C SER A 37 -0.68 1.68 21.92
N PRO A 38 -0.07 1.21 23.04
CA PRO A 38 -0.03 -0.21 23.35
C PRO A 38 -1.41 -0.82 23.65
N TYR A 39 -2.38 0.02 24.03
CA TYR A 39 -3.74 -0.34 24.39
C TYR A 39 -4.75 -0.01 23.28
N ILE A 40 -4.33 0.71 22.24
CA ILE A 40 -5.18 1.04 21.10
C ILE A 40 -5.42 -0.26 20.30
N SER A 41 -6.70 -0.63 20.16
CA SER A 41 -7.08 -1.81 19.39
C SER A 41 -6.64 -1.71 17.92
N GLU A 42 -6.36 -2.84 17.30
CA GLU A 42 -6.03 -2.94 15.87
C GLU A 42 -7.07 -2.25 14.96
N SER A 43 -8.34 -2.21 15.39
CA SER A 43 -9.43 -1.54 14.66
C SER A 43 -9.23 -0.02 14.54
N ILE A 44 -8.65 0.62 15.56
CA ILE A 44 -8.39 2.06 15.55
C ILE A 44 -7.16 2.37 14.67
N SER A 45 -6.14 1.52 14.72
CA SER A 45 -4.97 1.65 13.83
C SER A 45 -5.34 1.48 12.35
N GLN A 46 -6.28 0.57 12.06
CA GLN A 46 -6.88 0.42 10.73
C GLN A 46 -7.69 1.67 10.31
N LEU A 47 -8.48 2.25 11.22
CA LEU A 47 -9.20 3.51 10.95
C LEU A 47 -8.25 4.66 10.61
N LEU A 48 -7.07 4.69 11.26
CA LEU A 48 -6.02 5.66 11.00
C LEU A 48 -5.12 5.25 9.81
N GLU A 49 -5.42 4.18 9.08
CA GLU A 49 -4.64 3.67 7.94
C GLU A 49 -3.13 3.53 8.23
N VAL A 50 -2.78 3.09 9.44
CA VAL A 50 -1.39 2.72 9.77
C VAL A 50 -1.29 1.21 9.63
N LYS A 51 -0.68 0.76 8.53
CA LYS A 51 -0.52 -0.67 8.19
C LYS A 51 0.80 -1.24 8.70
N SER A 52 1.79 -0.38 8.90
CA SER A 52 3.11 -0.77 9.37
C SER A 52 3.23 -0.66 10.88
N PHE A 53 3.77 -1.72 11.47
CA PHE A 53 4.05 -1.78 12.90
C PHE A 53 5.53 -1.52 13.22
N THR A 54 6.30 -0.95 12.29
CA THR A 54 7.65 -0.45 12.58
C THR A 54 7.61 0.52 13.76
N LEU A 55 8.71 0.56 14.52
CA LEU A 55 8.87 1.45 15.67
C LEU A 55 8.68 2.91 15.22
N LEU A 56 9.23 3.25 14.06
CA LEU A 56 9.10 4.58 13.46
C LEU A 56 7.65 4.97 13.14
N SER A 57 6.85 4.04 12.61
CA SER A 57 5.43 4.28 12.34
C SER A 57 4.62 4.47 13.61
N GLN A 58 4.87 3.66 14.63
CA GLN A 58 4.12 3.73 15.89
C GLN A 58 4.41 5.00 16.68
N ILE A 59 5.65 5.49 16.66
CA ILE A 59 6.07 6.66 17.47
C ILE A 59 5.78 7.97 16.74
N ILE A 60 5.94 8.02 15.42
CA ILE A 60 5.74 9.25 14.66
C ILE A 60 4.35 9.30 14.05
N LEU A 61 4.04 8.31 13.20
CA LEU A 61 2.97 8.42 12.23
C LEU A 61 1.59 8.27 12.88
N LEU A 62 1.43 7.30 13.77
CA LEU A 62 0.18 7.06 14.48
C LEU A 62 -0.23 8.28 15.34
N PRO A 63 0.65 8.82 16.23
CA PRO A 63 0.37 10.07 16.96
C PRO A 63 0.09 11.26 16.06
N ALA A 64 0.85 11.44 14.97
CA ALA A 64 0.65 12.56 14.05
C ALA A 64 -0.73 12.51 13.38
N LYS A 65 -1.13 11.33 12.89
CA LYS A 65 -2.44 11.13 12.25
C LYS A 65 -3.59 11.39 13.21
N ALA A 66 -3.55 10.82 14.42
CA ALA A 66 -4.57 11.06 15.42
C ALA A 66 -4.62 12.53 15.87
N GLY A 67 -3.45 13.16 16.01
CA GLY A 67 -3.31 14.60 16.25
C GLY A 67 -3.98 15.46 15.18
N ALA A 68 -3.85 15.08 13.91
CA ALA A 68 -4.48 15.80 12.80
C ALA A 68 -6.01 15.69 12.82
N VAL A 69 -6.56 14.54 13.20
CA VAL A 69 -8.01 14.35 13.37
C VAL A 69 -8.57 15.29 14.45
N ILE A 70 -7.98 15.29 15.64
CA ILE A 70 -8.44 16.18 16.72
C ILE A 70 -8.21 17.64 16.37
N SER A 71 -7.08 17.96 15.74
CA SER A 71 -6.79 19.32 15.28
C SER A 71 -7.83 19.80 14.26
N THR A 72 -8.29 18.93 13.37
CA THR A 72 -9.37 19.26 12.42
C THR A 72 -10.63 19.69 13.16
N PHE A 73 -11.15 18.87 14.07
CA PHE A 73 -12.37 19.22 14.82
C PHE A 73 -12.20 20.48 15.68
N ALA A 74 -11.06 20.61 16.35
CA ALA A 74 -10.75 21.77 17.19
C ALA A 74 -10.67 23.07 16.37
N PHE A 75 -10.02 23.04 15.21
CA PHE A 75 -9.90 24.21 14.33
C PHE A 75 -11.15 24.50 13.51
N ILE A 76 -12.04 23.52 13.25
CA ILE A 76 -13.40 23.79 12.76
C ILE A 76 -14.12 24.68 13.78
N ALA A 77 -14.18 24.25 15.05
CA ALA A 77 -14.86 24.99 16.11
C ALA A 77 -14.27 26.40 16.30
N LEU A 78 -12.94 26.51 16.32
CA LEU A 78 -12.25 27.79 16.46
C LEU A 78 -12.49 28.73 15.27
N THR A 79 -12.40 28.22 14.04
CA THR A 79 -12.57 29.03 12.83
C THR A 79 -14.01 29.54 12.72
N VAL A 80 -15.00 28.67 12.96
CA VAL A 80 -16.41 29.09 12.96
C VAL A 80 -16.67 30.13 14.04
N PHE A 81 -16.15 29.93 15.25
CA PHE A 81 -16.31 30.88 16.35
C PHE A 81 -15.74 32.27 16.02
N GLU A 82 -14.52 32.35 15.50
CA GLU A 82 -13.88 33.64 15.17
C GLU A 82 -14.53 34.34 13.97
N PHE A 83 -15.05 33.60 13.00
CA PHE A 83 -15.79 34.17 11.88
C PHE A 83 -17.21 34.62 12.29
N ASP A 84 -17.89 33.87 13.15
CA ASP A 84 -19.24 34.17 13.65
C ASP A 84 -19.30 35.34 14.63
N LYS A 85 -18.22 35.57 15.37
CA LYS A 85 -18.11 36.61 16.38
C LYS A 85 -18.64 37.98 15.95
N ILE A 86 -18.30 38.44 14.74
CA ILE A 86 -18.70 39.78 14.27
C ILE A 86 -20.22 39.87 14.06
N LEU A 87 -20.84 38.82 13.53
CA LEU A 87 -22.29 38.77 13.30
C LEU A 87 -23.04 38.52 14.60
N ARG A 88 -22.56 37.60 15.44
CA ARG A 88 -23.14 37.27 16.75
C ARG A 88 -23.25 38.49 17.66
N PHE A 89 -22.20 39.31 17.71
CA PHE A 89 -22.17 40.53 18.53
C PHE A 89 -22.65 41.78 17.80
N ARG A 90 -23.16 41.65 16.56
CA ARG A 90 -23.69 42.76 15.72
C ARG A 90 -22.72 43.94 15.55
N VAL A 91 -21.41 43.68 15.54
CA VAL A 91 -20.36 44.70 15.40
C VAL A 91 -19.99 44.93 13.92
N ASN A 92 -20.64 44.21 13.00
CA ASN A 92 -20.47 44.36 11.55
C ASN A 92 -20.69 45.80 11.08
N TYR A 93 -21.67 46.52 11.66
CA TYR A 93 -21.98 47.91 11.30
C TYR A 93 -20.86 48.90 11.63
N ILE A 94 -20.00 48.58 12.60
CA ILE A 94 -18.87 49.44 13.00
C ILE A 94 -17.60 49.06 12.22
N ILE A 95 -17.39 47.77 11.98
CA ILE A 95 -16.14 47.25 11.42
C ILE A 95 -16.10 47.33 9.88
N GLU A 96 -17.22 47.05 9.20
CA GLU A 96 -17.28 47.04 7.72
C GLU A 96 -17.04 48.41 7.06
N PRO A 97 -17.41 49.56 7.67
CA PRO A 97 -17.05 50.89 7.15
C PRO A 97 -15.56 51.25 7.29
N ILE A 98 -14.90 50.78 8.35
CA ILE A 98 -13.52 51.18 8.72
C ILE A 98 -12.47 50.41 7.93
N SER A 99 -12.74 49.16 7.57
CA SER A 99 -11.79 48.30 6.87
C SER A 99 -12.48 47.40 5.85
N SER A 100 -11.80 47.13 4.74
CA SER A 100 -12.32 46.22 3.72
C SER A 100 -12.49 44.80 4.29
N SER A 101 -13.63 44.15 4.00
CA SER A 101 -13.92 42.78 4.46
C SER A 101 -12.83 41.77 4.09
N ILE A 102 -12.14 41.97 2.96
CA ILE A 102 -11.01 41.12 2.55
C ILE A 102 -9.89 41.15 3.58
N LYS A 103 -9.46 42.36 3.98
CA LYS A 103 -8.38 42.52 4.96
C LYS A 103 -8.74 41.91 6.30
N ILE A 104 -9.98 42.08 6.76
CA ILE A 104 -10.45 41.49 8.02
C ILE A 104 -10.38 39.97 7.96
N ASN A 105 -10.90 39.36 6.90
CA ASN A 105 -10.90 37.90 6.73
C ASN A 105 -9.48 37.34 6.62
N LEU A 106 -8.60 38.00 5.85
CA LEU A 106 -7.19 37.59 5.72
C LEU A 106 -6.45 37.69 7.06
N THR A 107 -6.68 38.75 7.84
CA THR A 107 -6.07 38.90 9.17
C THR A 107 -6.56 37.81 10.14
N LYS A 108 -7.85 37.49 10.13
CA LYS A 108 -8.39 36.38 10.94
C LYS A 108 -7.73 35.06 10.58
N ILE A 109 -7.64 34.75 9.29
CA ILE A 109 -6.99 33.52 8.81
C ILE A 109 -5.53 33.50 9.23
N ALA A 110 -4.79 34.58 9.03
CA ALA A 110 -3.39 34.64 9.46
C ALA A 110 -3.25 34.41 10.98
N GLY A 111 -4.12 35.00 11.81
CA GLY A 111 -4.11 34.76 13.26
C GLY A 111 -4.44 33.31 13.63
N LEU A 112 -5.39 32.68 12.94
CA LEU A 112 -5.69 31.25 13.09
C LEU A 112 -4.53 30.36 12.62
N MET A 113 -3.85 30.73 11.53
CA MET A 113 -2.66 30.02 11.05
C MET A 113 -1.51 30.13 12.05
N CYS A 114 -1.30 31.31 12.66
CA CYS A 114 -0.34 31.47 13.75
C CYS A 114 -0.66 30.57 14.94
N ALA A 115 -1.93 30.47 15.34
CA ALA A 115 -2.35 29.54 16.38
C ALA A 115 -2.07 28.08 15.99
N GLY A 116 -2.29 27.70 14.72
CA GLY A 116 -1.96 26.39 14.18
C GLY A 116 -0.46 26.07 14.14
N VAL A 117 0.39 27.06 13.83
CA VAL A 117 1.85 26.92 13.90
C VAL A 117 2.27 26.68 15.34
N ILE A 118 1.78 27.51 16.27
CA ILE A 118 2.12 27.39 17.70
C ILE A 118 1.69 26.02 18.23
N SER A 119 0.47 25.58 17.94
CA SER A 119 0.01 24.26 18.41
C SER A 119 0.81 23.11 17.82
N THR A 120 1.21 23.18 16.55
CA THR A 120 2.02 22.13 15.93
C THR A 120 3.44 22.10 16.50
N VAL A 121 4.07 23.25 16.71
CA VAL A 121 5.40 23.35 17.32
C VAL A 121 5.36 22.85 18.77
N MET A 122 4.33 23.23 19.53
CA MET A 122 4.13 22.71 20.88
C MET A 122 3.88 21.20 20.90
N ALA A 123 3.12 20.67 19.95
CA ALA A 123 2.95 19.21 19.77
C ALA A 123 4.30 18.51 19.54
N MET A 124 5.14 19.08 18.67
CA MET A 124 6.49 18.55 18.46
C MET A 124 7.31 18.58 19.75
N ILE A 125 7.30 19.70 20.48
CA ILE A 125 8.03 19.84 21.75
C ILE A 125 7.61 18.78 22.78
N PHE A 126 6.30 18.57 22.96
CA PHE A 126 5.79 17.55 23.88
C PHE A 126 6.15 16.12 23.44
N MET A 127 6.30 15.89 22.14
CA MET A 127 6.62 14.57 21.59
C MET A 127 8.11 14.27 21.55
N ILE A 128 9.00 15.27 21.59
CA ILE A 128 10.46 15.06 21.56
C ILE A 128 10.94 14.13 22.69
N PRO A 129 10.56 14.31 23.98
CA PRO A 129 11.00 13.40 25.04
C PRO A 129 10.57 11.95 24.79
N HIS A 130 9.33 11.74 24.35
CA HIS A 130 8.81 10.42 24.01
C HIS A 130 9.54 9.81 22.81
N TYR A 131 9.84 10.62 21.79
CA TYR A 131 10.63 10.19 20.63
C TYR A 131 12.04 9.74 21.04
N ILE A 132 12.75 10.56 21.82
CA ILE A 132 14.13 10.26 22.25
C ILE A 132 14.15 8.99 23.11
N PHE A 133 13.23 8.87 24.06
CA PHE A 133 13.15 7.73 24.96
C PHE A 133 12.98 6.39 24.21
N ASN A 134 12.14 6.37 23.18
CA ASN A 134 11.85 5.13 22.45
C ASN A 134 12.81 4.85 21.29
N MET A 135 13.30 5.89 20.59
CA MET A 135 14.19 5.70 19.44
C MET A 135 15.66 5.54 19.82
N GLY A 136 16.08 6.14 20.93
CA GLY A 136 17.50 6.18 21.34
C GLY A 136 18.45 6.91 20.37
N SER A 137 17.96 7.40 19.22
CA SER A 137 18.75 8.05 18.17
C SER A 137 17.96 9.13 17.42
N LEU A 138 18.68 10.15 16.95
CA LEU A 138 18.14 11.27 16.16
C LEU A 138 18.28 11.08 14.64
N SER A 139 18.79 9.93 14.17
CA SER A 139 19.04 9.69 12.73
C SER A 139 17.80 9.90 11.85
N ASN A 140 16.62 9.52 12.36
CA ASN A 140 15.34 9.62 11.64
C ASN A 140 14.49 10.84 12.08
N PHE A 141 15.08 11.80 12.77
CA PHE A 141 14.35 12.96 13.31
C PHE A 141 13.75 13.86 12.23
N SER A 142 14.32 13.86 11.03
CA SER A 142 13.77 14.58 9.87
C SER A 142 12.36 14.08 9.50
N TYR A 143 12.10 12.78 9.59
CA TYR A 143 10.76 12.23 9.36
C TYR A 143 9.76 12.66 10.42
N PHE A 144 10.20 12.86 11.67
CA PHE A 144 9.35 13.37 12.75
C PHE A 144 8.89 14.81 12.44
N LEU A 145 9.85 15.69 12.14
CA LEU A 145 9.56 17.08 11.76
C LEU A 145 8.65 17.15 10.54
N LEU A 146 8.99 16.43 9.47
CA LEU A 146 8.19 16.41 8.23
C LEU A 146 6.79 15.87 8.48
N SER A 147 6.63 14.78 9.23
CA SER A 147 5.32 14.18 9.49
C SER A 147 4.42 15.15 10.27
N TYR A 148 4.91 15.77 11.35
CA TYR A 148 4.10 16.69 12.13
C TYR A 148 3.74 17.96 11.34
N SER A 149 4.67 18.50 10.57
CA SER A 149 4.40 19.65 9.69
C SER A 149 3.40 19.33 8.58
N ILE A 150 3.55 18.20 7.89
CA ILE A 150 2.71 17.87 6.73
C ILE A 150 1.36 17.33 7.19
N ILE A 151 1.32 16.47 8.21
CA ILE A 151 0.09 15.81 8.67
C ILE A 151 -0.74 16.75 9.52
N ILE A 152 -0.21 17.23 10.67
CA ILE A 152 -0.98 18.07 11.62
C ILE A 152 -1.14 19.48 11.06
N PHE A 153 -0.05 20.21 10.84
CA PHE A 153 -0.15 21.61 10.42
C PHE A 153 -0.80 21.73 9.04
N GLY A 154 -0.46 20.86 8.09
CA GLY A 154 -1.16 20.78 6.81
C GLY A 154 -2.67 20.62 6.97
N SER A 155 -3.13 19.72 7.84
CA SER A 155 -4.56 19.53 8.12
C SER A 155 -5.23 20.77 8.72
N VAL A 156 -4.56 21.44 9.66
CA VAL A 156 -5.04 22.70 10.26
C VAL A 156 -5.22 23.79 9.19
N VAL A 157 -4.25 23.94 8.28
CA VAL A 157 -4.32 24.91 7.19
C VAL A 157 -5.53 24.64 6.29
N LEU A 158 -5.71 23.38 5.85
CA LEU A 158 -6.85 22.99 5.01
C LEU A 158 -8.17 23.25 5.72
N THR A 159 -8.25 22.88 7.00
CA THR A 159 -9.42 23.06 7.86
C THR A 159 -9.83 24.53 7.96
N ILE A 160 -8.88 25.42 8.27
CA ILE A 160 -9.15 26.86 8.42
C ILE A 160 -9.68 27.43 7.09
N LEU A 161 -9.05 27.11 5.96
CA LEU A 161 -9.46 27.63 4.65
C LEU A 161 -10.84 27.13 4.24
N MET A 162 -11.10 25.82 4.37
CA MET A 162 -12.40 25.23 4.03
C MET A 162 -13.51 25.79 4.93
N THR A 163 -13.29 25.80 6.24
CA THR A 163 -14.27 26.28 7.21
C THR A 163 -14.57 27.76 7.00
N ALA A 164 -13.55 28.60 6.81
CA ALA A 164 -13.73 30.02 6.51
C ALA A 164 -14.48 30.21 5.19
N GLY A 165 -14.13 29.46 4.14
CA GLY A 165 -14.80 29.51 2.85
C GLY A 165 -16.30 29.19 2.95
N PHE A 166 -16.66 28.04 3.54
CA PHE A 166 -18.06 27.67 3.72
C PHE A 166 -18.81 28.65 4.63
N TYR A 167 -18.19 29.10 5.72
CA TYR A 167 -18.81 30.11 6.59
C TYR A 167 -19.11 31.40 5.82
N LEU A 168 -18.21 31.87 4.96
CA LEU A 168 -18.43 33.08 4.16
C LEU A 168 -19.56 32.92 3.14
N VAL A 169 -19.80 31.71 2.62
CA VAL A 169 -20.92 31.39 1.72
C VAL A 169 -22.25 31.41 2.46
N PHE A 170 -22.35 30.68 3.58
CA PHE A 170 -23.62 30.41 4.26
C PHE A 170 -23.96 31.38 5.39
N ARG A 171 -22.95 31.99 6.02
CA ARG A 171 -23.06 32.83 7.22
C ARG A 171 -23.89 32.20 8.34
N ASN A 172 -23.77 30.88 8.47
CA ASN A 172 -24.51 30.10 9.46
C ASN A 172 -23.60 29.04 10.07
N VAL A 173 -23.52 29.05 11.40
CA VAL A 173 -22.70 28.12 12.19
C VAL A 173 -23.11 26.67 11.95
N ASN A 174 -24.41 26.35 12.07
CA ASN A 174 -24.92 24.99 11.98
C ASN A 174 -24.68 24.38 10.60
N ILE A 175 -25.00 25.13 9.54
CA ILE A 175 -24.79 24.66 8.15
C ILE A 175 -23.30 24.42 7.89
N THR A 176 -22.43 25.34 8.33
CA THR A 176 -20.98 25.21 8.15
C THR A 176 -20.45 23.97 8.88
N CYS A 177 -20.87 23.74 10.13
CA CYS A 177 -20.47 22.57 10.91
C CYS A 177 -20.94 21.25 10.26
N ILE A 178 -22.19 21.19 9.78
CA ILE A 178 -22.71 20.00 9.10
C ILE A 178 -21.89 19.68 7.84
N ILE A 179 -21.60 20.68 7.01
CA ILE A 179 -20.79 20.50 5.79
C ILE A 179 -19.37 20.04 6.14
N MET A 180 -18.75 20.64 7.16
CA MET A 180 -17.41 20.24 7.59
C MET A 180 -17.37 18.81 8.14
N ILE A 181 -18.39 18.38 8.92
CA ILE A 181 -18.50 16.98 9.39
C ILE A 181 -18.64 16.03 8.20
N LEU A 182 -19.50 16.35 7.23
CA LEU A 182 -19.65 15.55 6.02
C LEU A 182 -18.34 15.49 5.21
N ALA A 183 -17.57 16.59 5.14
CA ALA A 183 -16.28 16.62 4.48
C ALA A 183 -15.23 15.76 5.21
N VAL A 184 -15.25 15.73 6.54
CA VAL A 184 -14.38 14.84 7.35
C VAL A 184 -14.75 13.38 7.09
N LEU A 185 -16.03 13.03 7.14
CA LEU A 185 -16.50 11.68 6.82
C LEU A 185 -16.10 11.26 5.40
N PHE A 186 -16.24 12.16 4.43
CA PHE A 186 -15.81 11.95 3.05
C PHE A 186 -14.31 11.62 2.96
N SER A 187 -13.47 12.30 3.74
CA SER A 187 -12.01 12.04 3.80
C SER A 187 -11.70 10.59 4.18
N PHE A 188 -12.41 10.04 5.17
CA PHE A 188 -12.18 8.66 5.64
C PHE A 188 -12.76 7.60 4.70
N LEU A 189 -13.94 7.89 4.12
CA LEU A 189 -14.62 6.93 3.22
C LEU A 189 -13.92 6.83 1.86
N THR A 190 -13.56 7.97 1.25
CA THR A 190 -13.01 8.01 -0.10
C THR A 190 -11.49 8.01 -0.15
N GLY A 191 -10.84 8.34 0.96
CA GLY A 191 -9.39 8.28 1.10
C GLY A 191 -8.80 6.90 0.81
N ASN A 192 -9.51 5.86 1.24
CA ASN A 192 -9.18 4.46 0.95
C ASN A 192 -9.19 4.13 -0.56
N ILE A 193 -9.95 4.87 -1.36
CA ILE A 193 -10.07 4.66 -2.82
C ILE A 193 -8.98 5.42 -3.56
N ASN A 194 -8.76 6.68 -3.19
CA ASN A 194 -7.66 7.48 -3.71
C ASN A 194 -7.10 8.34 -2.59
N TYR A 195 -5.82 8.12 -2.31
CA TYR A 195 -5.09 8.78 -1.26
C TYR A 195 -5.15 10.32 -1.33
N GLN A 196 -5.31 10.91 -2.52
CA GLN A 196 -5.40 12.36 -2.71
C GLN A 196 -6.61 12.97 -1.99
N TYR A 197 -7.68 12.20 -1.77
CA TYR A 197 -8.88 12.67 -1.06
C TYR A 197 -8.71 12.73 0.47
N MET A 198 -7.62 12.19 1.02
CA MET A 198 -7.35 12.20 2.46
C MET A 198 -6.84 13.55 2.96
N TRP A 199 -7.73 14.52 3.09
CA TRP A 199 -7.35 15.87 3.50
C TRP A 199 -7.13 15.99 5.02
N VAL A 200 -7.76 15.15 5.85
CA VAL A 200 -7.63 15.22 7.32
C VAL A 200 -6.26 14.78 7.83
N GLN A 201 -5.71 13.64 7.37
CA GLN A 201 -4.48 13.07 7.96
C GLN A 201 -3.38 12.65 6.97
N THR A 202 -3.67 12.41 5.68
CA THR A 202 -2.82 11.70 4.68
C THR A 202 -2.85 10.17 4.74
N ALA A 203 -2.50 9.56 3.60
CA ALA A 203 -2.48 8.10 3.40
C ALA A 203 -1.15 7.43 3.73
N ALA A 204 -0.25 8.12 4.44
CA ALA A 204 1.02 7.52 4.83
C ALA A 204 0.78 6.22 5.60
N SER A 205 1.15 5.08 5.02
CA SER A 205 0.82 3.75 5.54
C SER A 205 1.84 3.22 6.54
N GLY A 206 3.09 3.66 6.44
CA GLY A 206 4.19 3.22 7.31
C GLY A 206 5.53 3.82 6.96
N LEU A 207 6.37 4.13 7.95
CA LEU A 207 7.74 4.61 7.73
C LEU A 207 8.72 3.45 7.93
N SER A 208 9.71 3.37 7.04
CA SER A 208 10.78 2.38 7.16
C SER A 208 11.96 2.92 7.93
N GLU A 209 12.52 2.07 8.79
CA GLU A 209 13.72 2.36 9.59
C GLU A 209 15.00 2.13 8.80
N ASN A 210 14.99 1.14 7.89
CA ASN A 210 16.22 0.66 7.25
C ASN A 210 16.35 1.04 5.78
N PHE A 211 15.23 1.16 5.05
CA PHE A 211 15.23 1.40 3.61
C PHE A 211 14.72 2.79 3.22
N GLY A 212 14.41 3.64 4.21
CA GLY A 212 13.78 4.95 4.01
C GLY A 212 12.32 4.83 3.58
N SER A 213 11.57 5.93 3.65
CA SER A 213 10.11 5.90 3.56
C SER A 213 9.53 5.83 2.13
N GLY A 214 10.27 5.29 1.17
CA GLY A 214 9.82 5.11 -0.22
C GLY A 214 9.21 6.37 -0.83
N ASN A 215 8.02 6.20 -1.44
CA ASN A 215 7.26 7.30 -2.03
C ASN A 215 6.32 8.03 -1.05
N ILE A 216 6.32 7.69 0.25
CA ILE A 216 5.37 8.28 1.21
C ILE A 216 5.54 9.78 1.34
N VAL A 217 6.77 10.29 1.51
CA VAL A 217 6.97 11.74 1.69
C VAL A 217 6.49 12.51 0.47
N LEU A 218 6.78 11.99 -0.73
CA LEU A 218 6.29 12.56 -1.98
C LEU A 218 4.75 12.50 -2.05
N GLY A 219 4.16 11.37 -1.68
CA GLY A 219 2.71 11.17 -1.61
C GLY A 219 2.04 12.16 -0.66
N MET A 220 2.57 12.33 0.55
CA MET A 220 2.05 13.29 1.53
C MET A 220 2.12 14.73 1.00
N LEU A 221 3.25 15.13 0.40
CA LEU A 221 3.41 16.46 -0.20
C LEU A 221 2.42 16.69 -1.35
N TRP A 222 2.24 15.70 -2.23
CA TRP A 222 1.31 15.80 -3.35
C TRP A 222 -0.15 15.84 -2.89
N ASN A 223 -0.51 15.03 -1.88
CA ASN A 223 -1.81 15.10 -1.21
C ASN A 223 -2.06 16.51 -0.63
N ARG A 224 -1.08 17.10 0.06
CA ARG A 224 -1.24 18.45 0.63
C ARG A 224 -1.32 19.53 -0.44
N LEU A 225 -0.58 19.40 -1.53
CA LEU A 225 -0.68 20.33 -2.66
C LEU A 225 -2.08 20.30 -3.30
N PHE A 226 -2.62 19.10 -3.51
CA PHE A 226 -3.98 18.92 -4.01
C PHE A 226 -5.03 19.48 -3.04
N GLY A 227 -4.95 19.08 -1.77
CA GLY A 227 -5.84 19.57 -0.71
C GLY A 227 -5.81 21.09 -0.58
N LEU A 228 -4.62 21.70 -0.64
CA LEU A 228 -4.45 23.16 -0.57
C LEU A 228 -5.10 23.85 -1.77
N SER A 229 -4.97 23.29 -2.97
CA SER A 229 -5.60 23.83 -4.18
C SER A 229 -7.12 23.81 -4.08
N ILE A 230 -7.71 22.75 -3.51
CA ILE A 230 -9.16 22.66 -3.24
C ILE A 230 -9.58 23.64 -2.15
N ALA A 231 -8.92 23.61 -0.99
CA ALA A 231 -9.26 24.44 0.16
C ALA A 231 -9.15 25.93 -0.17
N MET A 232 -8.12 26.32 -0.94
CA MET A 232 -7.95 27.67 -1.45
C MET A 232 -9.07 28.05 -2.42
N SER A 233 -9.48 27.14 -3.31
CA SER A 233 -10.63 27.39 -4.21
C SER A 233 -11.92 27.65 -3.43
N ILE A 234 -12.21 26.82 -2.42
CA ILE A 234 -13.38 26.99 -1.53
C ILE A 234 -13.31 28.33 -0.79
N PHE A 235 -12.14 28.67 -0.26
CA PHE A 235 -11.94 29.94 0.44
C PHE A 235 -12.12 31.16 -0.46
N LEU A 236 -11.48 31.18 -1.63
CA LEU A 236 -11.56 32.29 -2.59
C LEU A 236 -12.98 32.45 -3.15
N PHE A 237 -13.69 31.34 -3.38
CA PHE A 237 -15.11 31.37 -3.72
C PHE A 237 -15.95 31.95 -2.58
N GLY A 238 -15.70 31.54 -1.33
CA GLY A 238 -16.35 32.11 -0.15
C GLY A 238 -16.13 33.62 -0.02
N MET A 239 -14.91 34.09 -0.32
CA MET A 239 -14.58 35.52 -0.35
C MET A 239 -15.38 36.29 -1.40
N LEU A 240 -15.62 35.70 -2.58
CA LEU A 240 -16.52 36.27 -3.59
C LEU A 240 -17.98 36.30 -3.10
N CYS A 241 -18.39 35.28 -2.35
CA CYS A 241 -19.75 35.16 -1.80
C CYS A 241 -20.03 36.05 -0.59
N ASN A 242 -19.01 36.71 -0.03
CA ASN A 242 -19.17 37.53 1.16
C ASN A 242 -20.21 38.64 0.93
N ARG A 243 -21.29 38.62 1.74
CA ARG A 243 -22.42 39.54 1.56
C ARG A 243 -22.01 40.98 1.85
N CYS A 244 -22.40 41.89 0.97
CA CYS A 244 -22.16 43.32 1.14
C CYS A 244 -23.49 44.07 1.15
N TYR A 245 -23.71 44.93 2.16
CA TYR A 245 -24.86 45.85 2.23
C TYR A 245 -26.21 45.13 2.07
N GLU A 246 -26.44 44.05 2.83
CA GLU A 246 -27.69 43.27 2.84
C GLU A 246 -28.09 42.64 1.48
N LYS A 247 -27.21 42.65 0.49
CA LYS A 247 -27.49 42.06 -0.82
C LYS A 247 -27.55 40.53 -0.77
N GLY A 248 -28.41 39.96 -1.63
CA GLY A 248 -28.44 38.52 -1.93
C GLY A 248 -27.10 37.97 -2.45
N LEU A 249 -26.98 36.64 -2.54
CA LEU A 249 -25.72 35.93 -2.83
C LEU A 249 -25.14 36.37 -4.18
N PHE A 250 -25.96 36.26 -5.22
CA PHE A 250 -25.58 36.58 -6.60
C PHE A 250 -25.21 38.05 -6.80
N LYS A 251 -25.99 38.97 -6.22
CA LYS A 251 -25.70 40.41 -6.28
C LYS A 251 -24.40 40.77 -5.55
N SER A 252 -24.06 40.05 -4.48
CA SER A 252 -22.80 40.22 -3.75
C SER A 252 -21.61 39.70 -4.56
N ILE A 253 -21.73 38.51 -5.16
CA ILE A 253 -20.69 37.92 -6.03
C ILE A 253 -20.36 38.87 -7.17
N PHE A 254 -21.35 39.35 -7.92
CA PHE A 254 -21.11 40.21 -9.06
C PHE A 254 -20.44 41.54 -8.68
N LYS A 255 -20.84 42.12 -7.54
CA LYS A 255 -20.19 43.32 -6.99
C LYS A 255 -18.74 43.03 -6.60
N ASN A 256 -18.47 41.90 -5.95
CA ASN A 256 -17.13 41.53 -5.52
C ASN A 256 -16.21 41.19 -6.70
N CYS A 257 -16.70 40.54 -7.76
CA CYS A 257 -15.96 40.32 -8.99
C CYS A 257 -15.55 41.64 -9.67
N ARG A 258 -16.47 42.62 -9.71
CA ARG A 258 -16.18 43.95 -10.29
C ARG A 258 -15.22 44.76 -9.42
N LYS A 259 -15.38 44.72 -8.10
CA LYS A 259 -14.56 45.48 -7.14
C LYS A 259 -13.15 44.91 -6.99
N TYR A 260 -13.02 43.59 -6.98
CA TYR A 260 -11.75 42.89 -6.73
C TYR A 260 -11.41 41.99 -7.92
N LYS A 261 -11.01 42.59 -9.04
CA LYS A 261 -10.77 41.91 -10.32
C LYS A 261 -9.78 40.75 -10.26
N LEU A 262 -8.82 40.79 -9.33
CA LEU A 262 -7.82 39.72 -9.15
C LEU A 262 -8.38 38.47 -8.45
N LEU A 263 -9.37 38.63 -7.58
CA LEU A 263 -9.95 37.54 -6.79
C LEU A 263 -10.56 36.41 -7.64
N PRO A 264 -11.37 36.68 -8.69
CA PRO A 264 -11.88 35.62 -9.57
C PRO A 264 -10.76 34.95 -10.38
N ILE A 265 -9.69 35.66 -10.75
CA ILE A 265 -8.53 35.07 -11.44
C ILE A 265 -7.82 34.09 -10.50
N CYS A 266 -7.54 34.50 -9.26
CA CYS A 266 -6.94 33.60 -8.26
C CYS A 266 -7.81 32.36 -8.00
N PHE A 267 -9.14 32.53 -7.95
CA PHE A 267 -10.06 31.40 -7.80
C PHE A 267 -9.95 30.42 -8.97
N LEU A 268 -9.96 30.92 -10.21
CA LEU A 268 -9.82 30.08 -11.42
C LEU A 268 -8.46 29.37 -11.47
N VAL A 269 -7.38 30.07 -11.15
CA VAL A 269 -6.03 29.47 -11.09
C VAL A 269 -5.98 28.37 -10.03
N SER A 270 -6.55 28.59 -8.85
CA SER A 270 -6.60 27.57 -7.79
C SER A 270 -7.43 26.36 -8.19
N LEU A 271 -8.54 26.56 -8.90
CA LEU A 271 -9.43 25.50 -9.36
C LEU A 271 -8.76 24.67 -10.47
N LEU A 272 -8.13 25.34 -11.44
CA LEU A 272 -7.35 24.67 -12.49
C LEU A 272 -6.12 23.97 -11.90
N GLY A 273 -5.50 24.55 -10.88
CA GLY A 273 -4.41 23.94 -10.12
C GLY A 273 -4.83 22.62 -9.48
N ALA A 274 -6.01 22.56 -8.87
CA ALA A 274 -6.54 21.31 -8.31
C ALA A 274 -6.68 20.21 -9.38
N PHE A 275 -7.20 20.54 -10.56
CA PHE A 275 -7.30 19.60 -11.68
C PHE A 275 -5.92 19.16 -12.18
N PHE A 276 -4.99 20.11 -12.35
CA PHE A 276 -3.64 19.83 -12.83
C PHE A 276 -2.88 18.90 -11.87
N VAL A 277 -2.92 19.18 -10.57
CA VAL A 277 -2.26 18.37 -9.53
C VAL A 277 -2.88 16.97 -9.47
N PHE A 278 -4.21 16.86 -9.58
CA PHE A 278 -4.89 15.56 -9.60
C PHE A 278 -4.44 14.68 -10.77
N GLN A 279 -4.40 15.24 -11.99
CA GLN A 279 -4.05 14.51 -13.21
C GLN A 279 -2.57 14.12 -13.28
N ASN A 280 -1.68 14.96 -12.75
CA ASN A 280 -0.23 14.75 -12.82
C ASN A 280 0.33 13.99 -11.60
N GLU A 281 -0.49 13.18 -10.95
CA GLU A 281 -0.09 12.28 -9.87
C GLU A 281 1.17 11.48 -10.22
N PRO A 282 2.29 11.64 -9.48
CA PRO A 282 3.57 11.07 -9.89
C PRO A 282 3.73 9.58 -9.56
N ILE A 283 3.02 9.06 -8.54
CA ILE A 283 3.33 7.73 -7.98
C ILE A 283 2.44 6.65 -8.59
N PHE A 284 1.13 6.90 -8.65
CA PHE A 284 0.17 5.88 -9.03
C PHE A 284 -0.57 6.17 -10.34
N LYS A 285 -0.90 5.10 -11.07
CA LYS A 285 -1.93 5.10 -12.10
C LYS A 285 -3.30 4.99 -11.41
N SER A 286 -4.20 5.90 -11.73
CA SER A 286 -5.59 5.81 -11.29
C SER A 286 -6.24 4.52 -11.79
N PHE A 287 -6.82 3.74 -10.88
CA PHE A 287 -7.62 2.57 -11.20
C PHE A 287 -8.91 2.63 -10.39
N SER A 288 -10.06 2.61 -11.06
CA SER A 288 -11.34 2.82 -10.37
C SER A 288 -11.76 1.58 -9.58
N LEU A 289 -12.45 1.80 -8.46
CA LEU A 289 -12.99 0.71 -7.64
C LEU A 289 -14.03 -0.13 -8.42
N THR A 290 -14.80 0.51 -9.29
CA THR A 290 -15.74 -0.18 -10.19
C THR A 290 -15.02 -1.05 -11.21
N ASP A 291 -13.88 -0.58 -11.73
CA ASP A 291 -13.03 -1.40 -12.59
C ASP A 291 -12.46 -2.58 -11.80
N LEU A 292 -11.96 -2.37 -10.58
CA LEU A 292 -11.49 -3.46 -9.72
C LEU A 292 -12.58 -4.50 -9.44
N ALA A 293 -13.76 -4.06 -9.01
CA ALA A 293 -14.90 -4.92 -8.70
C ALA A 293 -15.37 -5.69 -9.94
N SER A 294 -15.53 -5.03 -11.09
CA SER A 294 -15.90 -5.69 -12.35
C SER A 294 -14.88 -6.74 -12.78
N THR A 295 -13.61 -6.44 -12.59
CA THR A 295 -12.51 -7.32 -12.98
C THR A 295 -12.47 -8.58 -12.09
N LEU A 296 -12.80 -8.47 -10.81
CA LEU A 296 -12.85 -9.60 -9.88
C LEU A 296 -14.15 -10.42 -9.99
N ILE A 297 -15.28 -9.77 -10.27
CA ILE A 297 -16.57 -10.45 -10.45
C ILE A 297 -16.61 -11.24 -11.76
N ASN A 298 -16.09 -10.68 -12.85
CA ASN A 298 -16.20 -11.28 -14.18
C ASN A 298 -15.08 -12.27 -14.53
N GLY A 299 -14.02 -12.36 -13.72
CA GLY A 299 -12.92 -13.32 -13.88
C GLY A 299 -12.02 -13.13 -15.12
N LYS A 300 -12.43 -12.38 -16.15
CA LYS A 300 -11.65 -12.17 -17.39
C LYS A 300 -10.67 -11.01 -17.24
N LYS A 301 -9.41 -11.36 -16.96
CA LYS A 301 -8.34 -10.41 -16.60
C LYS A 301 -7.20 -10.32 -17.59
N GLU A 302 -7.13 -11.19 -18.57
CA GLU A 302 -5.89 -11.41 -19.29
C GLU A 302 -5.89 -10.71 -20.63
N THR A 303 -4.76 -10.07 -20.94
CA THR A 303 -4.46 -9.68 -22.31
C THR A 303 -4.37 -10.97 -23.14
N PRO A 304 -5.08 -11.06 -24.27
CA PRO A 304 -5.11 -12.28 -25.07
C PRO A 304 -3.69 -12.69 -25.47
N VAL A 305 -3.36 -13.95 -25.18
CA VAL A 305 -2.12 -14.57 -25.67
C VAL A 305 -2.37 -15.03 -27.11
N ASN A 306 -1.50 -14.62 -28.02
CA ASN A 306 -1.55 -15.11 -29.40
C ASN A 306 -0.81 -16.45 -29.49
N ASN A 307 -1.54 -17.51 -29.84
CA ASN A 307 -1.01 -18.87 -29.98
C ASN A 307 -0.46 -19.18 -31.38
N SER A 308 -0.62 -18.27 -32.35
CA SER A 308 -0.10 -18.42 -33.72
C SER A 308 1.32 -17.90 -33.88
N VAL A 309 1.77 -17.07 -32.94
CA VAL A 309 3.15 -16.55 -32.86
C VAL A 309 3.81 -17.17 -31.63
N ILE A 310 5.03 -17.69 -31.81
CA ILE A 310 5.78 -18.35 -30.76
C ILE A 310 7.11 -17.64 -30.47
N GLY A 311 7.52 -17.61 -29.21
CA GLY A 311 8.86 -17.21 -28.79
C GLY A 311 9.89 -18.32 -29.05
N THR A 312 10.85 -18.07 -29.95
CA THR A 312 11.84 -19.08 -30.37
C THR A 312 13.18 -18.97 -29.66
N SER A 313 13.44 -17.86 -28.96
CA SER A 313 14.64 -17.66 -28.13
C SER A 313 14.29 -17.40 -26.67
N ASN A 314 15.32 -17.46 -25.81
CA ASN A 314 15.28 -16.84 -24.50
C ASN A 314 14.94 -15.34 -24.62
N ILE A 315 14.37 -14.81 -23.56
CA ILE A 315 14.06 -13.39 -23.43
C ILE A 315 15.28 -12.72 -22.79
N LEU A 316 15.88 -11.77 -23.49
CA LEU A 316 17.01 -10.98 -22.99
C LEU A 316 16.53 -9.60 -22.54
N VAL A 317 16.88 -9.23 -21.32
CA VAL A 317 16.50 -7.96 -20.70
C VAL A 317 17.72 -7.25 -20.14
N ASP A 318 17.96 -6.01 -20.56
CA ASP A 318 18.93 -5.13 -19.91
C ASP A 318 18.20 -3.96 -19.30
N LEU A 319 18.31 -3.79 -17.98
CA LEU A 319 17.66 -2.72 -17.23
C LEU A 319 18.71 -1.86 -16.52
N LYS A 320 18.68 -0.54 -16.73
CA LYS A 320 19.46 0.44 -15.98
C LYS A 320 18.54 1.27 -15.10
N ILE A 321 18.81 1.31 -13.80
CA ILE A 321 18.03 2.07 -12.82
C ILE A 321 18.84 3.29 -12.34
N GLU A 322 18.25 4.46 -12.50
CA GLU A 322 18.80 5.74 -12.03
C GLU A 322 17.98 6.22 -10.82
N LYS A 323 18.34 5.72 -9.64
CA LYS A 323 17.58 5.92 -8.39
C LYS A 323 17.33 7.39 -8.03
N ASP A 324 18.29 8.27 -8.31
CA ASP A 324 18.19 9.70 -7.95
C ASP A 324 17.26 10.48 -8.90
N LYS A 325 17.07 9.98 -10.13
CA LYS A 325 16.07 10.50 -11.08
C LYS A 325 14.72 9.79 -10.96
N LYS A 326 14.64 8.71 -10.17
CA LYS A 326 13.48 7.80 -10.11
C LYS A 326 13.09 7.24 -11.49
N CYS A 327 14.07 7.03 -12.35
CA CYS A 327 13.85 6.57 -13.72
C CYS A 327 14.54 5.23 -13.95
N ALA A 328 14.01 4.46 -14.90
CA ALA A 328 14.69 3.33 -15.49
C ALA A 328 14.73 3.44 -17.00
N THR A 329 15.76 2.86 -17.60
CA THR A 329 15.91 2.68 -19.05
C THR A 329 16.18 1.21 -19.28
N GLY A 330 15.43 0.58 -20.17
CA GLY A 330 15.63 -0.82 -20.45
C GLY A 330 15.56 -1.16 -21.94
N ALA A 331 16.10 -2.33 -22.25
CA ALA A 331 16.05 -2.96 -23.54
C ALA A 331 15.53 -4.38 -23.37
N TYR A 332 14.62 -4.76 -24.26
CA TYR A 332 14.05 -6.09 -24.36
C TYR A 332 14.35 -6.65 -25.74
N LEU A 333 14.61 -7.95 -25.77
CA LEU A 333 14.99 -8.63 -26.99
C LEU A 333 14.53 -10.09 -26.96
N GLN A 334 13.74 -10.48 -27.95
CA GLN A 334 13.29 -11.85 -28.14
C GLN A 334 13.12 -12.17 -29.63
N GLU A 335 13.49 -13.37 -30.06
CA GLU A 335 13.15 -13.90 -31.37
C GLU A 335 11.73 -14.47 -31.37
N LEU A 336 10.92 -14.02 -32.33
CA LEU A 336 9.55 -14.45 -32.56
C LEU A 336 9.43 -15.13 -33.92
N GLN A 337 8.56 -16.13 -33.99
CA GLN A 337 8.21 -16.81 -35.23
C GLN A 337 6.69 -16.79 -35.45
N ASN A 338 6.27 -16.18 -36.56
CA ASN A 338 4.93 -16.33 -37.11
C ASN A 338 4.98 -17.40 -38.22
N GLY A 339 4.45 -18.58 -37.91
CA GLY A 339 4.37 -19.70 -38.85
C GLY A 339 3.17 -19.64 -39.81
N THR A 340 2.31 -18.62 -39.68
CA THR A 340 1.09 -18.52 -40.49
C THR A 340 1.31 -17.74 -41.78
N ASP A 341 0.49 -18.02 -42.80
CA ASP A 341 0.53 -17.34 -44.10
C ASP A 341 -0.08 -15.93 -44.09
N LYS A 342 -0.44 -15.42 -42.90
CA LYS A 342 -1.04 -14.10 -42.71
C LYS A 342 -0.29 -13.32 -41.61
N PRO A 343 -0.26 -11.98 -41.66
CA PRO A 343 0.20 -11.19 -40.54
C PRO A 343 -0.62 -11.48 -39.28
N GLN A 344 0.04 -11.50 -38.12
CA GLN A 344 -0.59 -11.78 -36.83
C GLN A 344 -0.43 -10.58 -35.91
N ASN A 345 -1.53 -10.11 -35.31
CA ASN A 345 -1.46 -9.08 -34.30
C ASN A 345 -1.18 -9.71 -32.94
N ILE A 346 -0.21 -9.16 -32.22
CA ILE A 346 0.14 -9.58 -30.87
C ILE A 346 0.10 -8.37 -29.94
N TYR A 347 -0.17 -8.64 -28.67
CA TYR A 347 -0.15 -7.62 -27.63
C TYR A 347 1.11 -7.71 -26.79
N PHE A 348 1.52 -6.58 -26.22
CA PHE A 348 2.43 -6.58 -25.09
C PHE A 348 2.04 -5.53 -24.05
N GLU A 349 2.38 -5.81 -22.79
CA GLU A 349 2.13 -4.91 -21.67
C GLU A 349 3.41 -4.21 -21.21
N LEU A 350 3.28 -2.95 -20.79
CA LEU A 350 4.34 -2.19 -20.16
C LEU A 350 3.75 -1.34 -19.02
N ALA A 351 4.52 -1.10 -17.97
CA ALA A 351 4.07 -0.22 -16.90
C ALA A 351 3.75 1.20 -17.39
N ASP A 352 2.78 1.85 -16.74
CA ASP A 352 2.52 3.27 -16.98
C ASP A 352 3.70 4.13 -16.54
N GLY A 353 3.87 5.28 -17.20
CA GLY A 353 5.02 6.17 -16.99
C GLY A 353 6.29 5.79 -17.75
N TYR A 354 6.34 4.61 -18.38
CA TYR A 354 7.32 4.33 -19.42
C TYR A 354 6.85 4.80 -20.80
N HIS A 355 7.82 5.19 -21.61
CA HIS A 355 7.68 5.51 -23.03
C HIS A 355 8.55 4.54 -23.84
N ILE A 356 8.07 4.16 -25.03
CA ILE A 356 8.85 3.37 -25.99
C ILE A 356 9.74 4.35 -26.75
N ASN A 357 11.04 4.14 -26.67
CA ASN A 357 12.04 4.98 -27.32
C ASN A 357 12.31 4.47 -28.75
N GLU A 358 12.30 3.15 -28.93
CA GLU A 358 12.63 2.48 -30.19
C GLU A 358 11.96 1.10 -30.21
N MET A 359 11.44 0.70 -31.36
CA MET A 359 10.87 -0.64 -31.57
C MET A 359 11.23 -1.17 -32.95
N LYS A 360 11.93 -2.29 -32.98
CA LYS A 360 12.48 -2.87 -34.20
C LYS A 360 12.18 -4.34 -34.34
N LEU A 361 11.97 -4.78 -35.57
CA LEU A 361 11.89 -6.17 -35.97
C LEU A 361 13.00 -6.45 -36.99
N ASN A 362 13.99 -7.28 -36.66
CA ASN A 362 15.21 -7.48 -37.47
C ASN A 362 15.90 -6.16 -37.88
N ASN A 363 16.03 -5.23 -36.92
CA ASN A 363 16.58 -3.88 -37.11
C ASN A 363 15.75 -2.91 -37.97
N VAL A 364 14.57 -3.31 -38.45
CA VAL A 364 13.63 -2.44 -39.17
C VAL A 364 12.62 -1.87 -38.18
N ASP A 365 12.39 -0.56 -38.23
CA ASP A 365 11.41 0.10 -37.37
C ASP A 365 9.99 -0.37 -37.68
N ILE A 366 9.22 -0.66 -36.63
CA ILE A 366 7.82 -1.09 -36.74
C ILE A 366 6.88 -0.15 -35.97
N ASN A 367 5.66 -0.01 -36.49
CA ASN A 367 4.62 0.76 -35.83
C ASN A 367 3.93 -0.07 -34.74
N TYR A 368 3.46 0.62 -33.71
CA TYR A 368 2.65 0.06 -32.64
C TYR A 368 1.45 0.96 -32.35
N ILE A 369 0.37 0.36 -31.84
CA ILE A 369 -0.86 1.07 -31.48
C ILE A 369 -1.08 0.92 -29.98
N LYS A 370 -1.27 2.04 -29.27
CA LYS A 370 -1.68 1.99 -27.86
C LYS A 370 -3.16 1.61 -27.78
N VAL A 371 -3.45 0.48 -27.15
CA VAL A 371 -4.81 -0.08 -27.06
C VAL A 371 -5.66 0.73 -26.09
N SER A 372 -6.89 1.05 -26.51
CA SER A 372 -7.84 1.75 -25.66
C SER A 372 -8.45 0.82 -24.60
N PRO A 373 -8.66 1.30 -23.35
CA PRO A 373 -9.44 0.57 -22.33
C PRO A 373 -10.86 0.17 -22.73
N LYS A 374 -11.42 0.79 -23.79
CA LYS A 374 -12.72 0.41 -24.37
C LYS A 374 -12.63 -0.88 -25.20
N VAL A 375 -11.47 -1.16 -25.80
CA VAL A 375 -11.22 -2.35 -26.62
C VAL A 375 -10.81 -3.50 -25.71
N LEU A 376 -9.88 -3.26 -24.79
CA LEU A 376 -9.36 -4.30 -23.91
C LEU A 376 -9.33 -3.85 -22.44
N SER A 377 -9.95 -4.64 -21.56
CA SER A 377 -10.07 -4.31 -20.14
C SER A 377 -8.73 -4.28 -19.40
N SER A 378 -7.73 -5.06 -19.84
CA SER A 378 -6.38 -5.05 -19.25
C SER A 378 -5.67 -3.70 -19.44
N ALA A 379 -5.99 -2.92 -20.47
CA ALA A 379 -5.48 -1.57 -20.67
C ALA A 379 -5.94 -0.57 -19.60
N LYS A 380 -6.92 -0.92 -18.76
CA LYS A 380 -7.24 -0.16 -17.54
C LYS A 380 -6.13 -0.27 -16.47
N ARG A 381 -5.37 -1.37 -16.46
CA ARG A 381 -4.36 -1.71 -15.44
C ARG A 381 -2.89 -1.46 -15.84
N GLY A 382 -2.65 -1.12 -17.09
CA GLY A 382 -1.31 -0.84 -17.59
C GLY A 382 -1.37 -0.23 -18.99
N ASN A 383 -0.21 0.01 -19.60
CA ASN A 383 -0.17 0.26 -21.03
C ASN A 383 -0.20 -1.09 -21.74
N VAL A 384 -1.13 -1.24 -22.68
CA VAL A 384 -1.18 -2.36 -23.61
C VAL A 384 -0.98 -1.80 -25.01
N PHE A 385 -0.11 -2.45 -25.77
CA PHE A 385 0.22 -2.08 -27.13
C PHE A 385 -0.03 -3.25 -28.06
N GLU A 386 -0.47 -2.96 -29.28
CA GLU A 386 -0.68 -3.91 -30.35
C GLU A 386 0.38 -3.70 -31.43
N ILE A 387 0.98 -4.79 -31.91
CA ILE A 387 1.93 -4.81 -33.01
C ILE A 387 1.58 -5.93 -33.98
N SER A 388 1.92 -5.74 -35.26
CA SER A 388 1.68 -6.74 -36.30
C SER A 388 2.98 -7.44 -36.68
N ILE A 389 2.99 -8.77 -36.58
CA ILE A 389 4.10 -9.63 -36.99
C ILE A 389 3.82 -10.14 -38.41
N PRO A 390 4.68 -9.89 -39.41
CA PRO A 390 4.44 -10.32 -40.79
C PRO A 390 4.32 -11.83 -40.94
N LYS A 391 3.69 -12.28 -42.04
CA LYS A 391 3.51 -13.71 -42.35
C LYS A 391 4.83 -14.44 -42.53
N SER A 392 4.86 -15.73 -42.20
CA SER A 392 6.00 -16.63 -42.46
C SER A 392 7.35 -16.03 -42.03
N THR A 393 7.37 -15.32 -40.92
CA THR A 393 8.51 -14.50 -40.49
C THR A 393 9.11 -15.05 -39.20
N LYS A 394 10.43 -15.21 -39.20
CA LYS A 394 11.23 -15.45 -38.00
C LYS A 394 12.15 -14.24 -37.80
N ALA A 395 11.90 -13.48 -36.75
CA ALA A 395 12.56 -12.19 -36.57
C ALA A 395 12.76 -11.81 -35.11
N LYS A 396 13.79 -11.00 -34.87
CA LYS A 396 14.18 -10.49 -33.57
C LYS A 396 13.41 -9.21 -33.26
N LEU A 397 12.51 -9.27 -32.29
CA LEU A 397 11.84 -8.11 -31.72
C LEU A 397 12.75 -7.44 -30.69
N SER A 398 13.01 -6.15 -30.87
CA SER A 398 13.74 -5.32 -29.91
C SER A 398 12.88 -4.12 -29.50
N ILE A 399 12.78 -3.89 -28.19
CA ILE A 399 12.03 -2.77 -27.63
C ILE A 399 12.95 -2.05 -26.64
N LYS A 400 13.21 -0.76 -26.87
CA LYS A 400 13.86 0.11 -25.88
C LYS A 400 12.84 1.05 -25.27
N TYR A 401 12.92 1.22 -23.96
CA TYR A 401 11.95 2.02 -23.20
C TYR A 401 12.64 2.78 -22.07
N SER A 402 12.03 3.88 -21.64
CA SER A 402 12.53 4.67 -20.52
C SER A 402 11.43 5.47 -19.83
N GLY A 403 11.66 5.86 -18.58
CA GLY A 403 10.73 6.69 -17.81
C GLY A 403 10.66 6.32 -16.33
N THR A 404 9.64 6.84 -15.65
CA THR A 404 9.36 6.56 -14.23
C THR A 404 8.14 5.64 -14.15
N PRO A 405 8.31 4.35 -13.79
CA PRO A 405 7.19 3.44 -13.69
C PRO A 405 6.22 3.87 -12.58
N LYS A 406 4.92 3.90 -12.90
CA LYS A 406 3.83 4.20 -11.96
C LYS A 406 3.17 2.92 -11.47
N ALA A 407 3.04 2.80 -10.16
CA ALA A 407 2.36 1.67 -9.53
C ALA A 407 0.84 1.76 -9.72
N LEU A 408 0.14 0.63 -9.62
CA LEU A 408 -1.33 0.64 -9.66
C LEU A 408 -1.92 1.14 -8.35
N ASN A 409 -2.87 2.09 -8.42
CA ASN A 409 -3.57 2.57 -7.23
C ASN A 409 -4.67 1.59 -6.76
N VAL A 410 -4.30 0.39 -6.30
CA VAL A 410 -5.24 -0.59 -5.74
C VAL A 410 -5.15 -0.62 -4.22
N THR A 411 -3.94 -0.62 -3.68
CA THR A 411 -3.66 -0.79 -2.25
C THR A 411 -2.97 0.42 -1.62
N ASN A 412 -2.75 1.50 -2.40
CA ASN A 412 -1.91 2.65 -2.06
C ASN A 412 -0.52 2.22 -1.55
N ASP A 413 0.11 1.27 -2.23
CA ASP A 413 1.43 0.77 -1.83
C ASP A 413 2.55 1.75 -2.19
N PHE A 414 2.90 2.62 -1.25
CA PHE A 414 3.96 3.62 -1.43
C PHE A 414 5.39 3.02 -1.40
N SER A 415 5.54 1.71 -1.16
CA SER A 415 6.84 1.06 -1.26
C SER A 415 7.24 0.84 -2.72
N GLU A 416 6.27 0.64 -3.61
CA GLU A 416 6.46 0.41 -5.03
C GLU A 416 7.05 1.63 -5.77
N GLY A 417 7.88 1.33 -6.76
CA GLY A 417 8.61 2.28 -7.60
C GLY A 417 10.11 2.35 -7.30
N ILE A 418 10.75 3.34 -7.93
CA ILE A 418 12.18 3.59 -7.81
C ILE A 418 12.41 4.74 -6.83
N ASN A 419 13.01 4.44 -5.68
CA ASN A 419 13.35 5.44 -4.66
C ASN A 419 14.86 5.49 -4.40
N LYS A 420 15.29 6.57 -3.75
CA LYS A 420 16.71 6.85 -3.47
C LYS A 420 17.40 5.76 -2.64
N ASN A 421 16.68 5.12 -1.74
CA ASN A 421 17.23 4.14 -0.78
C ASN A 421 16.69 2.72 -1.00
N TYR A 422 15.69 2.56 -1.86
CA TYR A 422 14.99 1.30 -2.09
C TYR A 422 14.32 1.28 -3.46
N VAL A 423 14.41 0.17 -4.17
CA VAL A 423 13.67 -0.07 -5.41
C VAL A 423 12.76 -1.26 -5.19
N SER A 424 11.52 -1.12 -5.64
CA SER A 424 10.47 -2.11 -5.48
C SER A 424 9.62 -2.17 -6.73
N LEU A 425 9.82 -3.20 -7.56
CA LEU A 425 9.07 -3.42 -8.79
C LEU A 425 8.41 -4.80 -8.72
N GLY A 426 7.16 -4.85 -8.26
CA GLY A 426 6.46 -6.10 -7.91
C GLY A 426 5.98 -6.97 -9.08
N HIS A 427 6.20 -6.56 -10.33
CA HIS A 427 5.71 -7.27 -11.52
C HIS A 427 6.62 -7.09 -12.74
N ALA A 428 6.61 -8.08 -13.62
CA ALA A 428 7.44 -8.16 -14.82
C ALA A 428 7.34 -6.91 -15.70
N LYS A 429 6.14 -6.36 -15.88
CA LYS A 429 5.88 -5.17 -16.72
C LYS A 429 6.59 -3.90 -16.26
N TYR A 430 7.10 -3.86 -15.03
CA TYR A 430 7.92 -2.76 -14.52
C TYR A 430 9.41 -2.93 -14.86
N ILE A 431 9.82 -4.16 -15.19
CA ILE A 431 11.20 -4.58 -15.43
C ILE A 431 11.45 -4.82 -16.92
N ALA A 432 10.44 -5.28 -17.67
CA ALA A 432 10.50 -5.54 -19.11
C ALA A 432 9.10 -5.55 -19.75
N PRO A 433 8.96 -5.30 -21.06
CA PRO A 433 7.73 -5.55 -21.80
C PRO A 433 7.27 -7.01 -21.68
N PHE A 434 6.00 -7.20 -21.33
CA PHE A 434 5.38 -8.51 -21.26
C PHE A 434 4.72 -8.85 -22.60
N VAL A 435 5.41 -9.60 -23.48
CA VAL A 435 4.90 -9.95 -24.82
C VAL A 435 3.97 -11.17 -24.73
N CYS A 436 2.70 -10.98 -25.10
CA CYS A 436 1.60 -11.95 -24.96
C CYS A 436 1.58 -12.96 -26.13
N VAL A 437 2.62 -13.79 -26.22
CA VAL A 437 2.75 -14.89 -27.19
C VAL A 437 3.04 -16.20 -26.46
N GLU A 438 2.89 -17.33 -27.14
CA GLU A 438 3.26 -18.63 -26.55
C GLU A 438 4.78 -18.71 -26.31
N GLN A 439 5.16 -18.97 -25.06
CA GLN A 439 6.55 -19.09 -24.61
C GLN A 439 6.88 -20.57 -24.35
N LYS A 440 7.48 -21.28 -25.31
CA LYS A 440 7.84 -22.70 -25.17
C LYS A 440 9.08 -22.88 -24.29
N ASP A 441 8.89 -23.05 -22.98
CA ASP A 441 9.93 -23.32 -21.96
C ASP A 441 11.16 -22.38 -22.05
N ARG A 442 10.89 -21.08 -22.28
CA ARG A 442 11.93 -20.06 -22.43
C ARG A 442 12.29 -19.44 -21.09
N ILE A 443 13.58 -19.23 -20.88
CA ILE A 443 14.11 -18.54 -19.71
C ILE A 443 14.16 -17.03 -20.01
N ILE A 444 13.92 -16.23 -18.97
CA ILE A 444 14.15 -14.79 -18.98
C ILE A 444 15.46 -14.55 -18.26
N GLU A 445 16.41 -13.97 -18.97
CA GLU A 445 17.74 -13.71 -18.44
C GLU A 445 18.21 -12.32 -18.87
N GLY A 446 19.19 -11.80 -18.15
CA GLY A 446 19.60 -10.45 -18.42
C GLY A 446 20.47 -9.81 -17.35
N SER A 447 20.60 -8.50 -17.48
CA SER A 447 21.39 -7.69 -16.57
C SER A 447 20.62 -6.51 -15.99
N ILE A 448 20.86 -6.23 -14.71
CA ILE A 448 20.32 -5.08 -13.98
C ILE A 448 21.49 -4.24 -13.50
N LYS A 449 21.59 -3.01 -14.01
CA LYS A 449 22.61 -2.03 -13.66
C LYS A 449 22.04 -0.99 -12.71
N ILE A 450 22.61 -0.88 -11.51
CA ILE A 450 22.15 0.00 -10.44
C ILE A 450 23.33 0.48 -9.58
N ASP A 451 23.12 1.49 -8.72
CA ASP A 451 24.09 1.99 -7.75
C ASP A 451 24.81 0.86 -6.99
N SER A 452 26.12 0.95 -6.85
CA SER A 452 26.94 -0.15 -6.30
C SER A 452 26.70 -0.47 -4.83
N LYS A 453 26.05 0.44 -4.09
CA LYS A 453 25.62 0.19 -2.71
C LYS A 453 24.40 -0.73 -2.65
N PHE A 454 23.75 -1.01 -3.78
CA PHE A 454 22.54 -1.82 -3.82
C PHE A 454 22.84 -3.26 -4.21
N THR A 455 22.22 -4.17 -3.47
CA THR A 455 22.09 -5.57 -3.82
C THR A 455 20.78 -5.77 -4.56
N VAL A 456 20.83 -6.47 -5.70
CA VAL A 456 19.67 -6.79 -6.54
C VAL A 456 19.13 -8.15 -6.16
N ILE A 457 17.81 -8.23 -6.01
CA ILE A 457 17.09 -9.46 -5.67
C ILE A 457 15.95 -9.63 -6.67
N THR A 458 15.99 -10.73 -7.42
CA THR A 458 14.92 -11.16 -8.33
C THR A 458 14.56 -12.61 -8.07
N GLU A 459 13.41 -13.06 -8.55
CA GLU A 459 13.01 -14.47 -8.59
C GLU A 459 13.96 -15.27 -9.50
N GLY A 460 13.96 -16.59 -9.28
CA GLY A 460 14.78 -17.53 -10.03
C GLY A 460 16.16 -17.71 -9.41
N ASP A 461 17.17 -17.85 -10.24
CA ASP A 461 18.50 -18.23 -9.81
C ASP A 461 19.17 -17.16 -8.93
N LYS A 462 20.26 -17.55 -8.28
CA LYS A 462 21.09 -16.65 -7.49
C LYS A 462 21.59 -15.48 -8.36
N ASN A 463 21.33 -14.25 -7.93
CA ASN A 463 21.81 -13.05 -8.60
C ASN A 463 23.33 -12.96 -8.45
N ARG A 464 24.07 -12.71 -9.54
CA ARG A 464 25.54 -12.62 -9.51
C ARG A 464 25.99 -11.24 -9.94
N LYS A 465 27.00 -10.69 -9.26
CA LYS A 465 27.68 -9.48 -9.72
C LYS A 465 28.51 -9.82 -10.96
N ILE A 466 28.21 -9.19 -12.09
CA ILE A 466 28.94 -9.35 -13.36
C ILE A 466 30.13 -8.37 -13.39
N SER A 467 29.87 -7.12 -13.02
CA SER A 467 30.89 -6.05 -13.03
C SER A 467 30.48 -4.89 -12.15
N GLU A 468 31.45 -4.06 -11.77
CA GLU A 468 31.23 -2.80 -11.09
C GLU A 468 32.11 -1.73 -11.73
N LYS A 469 31.49 -0.68 -12.28
CA LYS A 469 32.17 0.43 -12.99
C LYS A 469 31.39 1.72 -12.74
N ASP A 470 32.11 2.84 -12.57
CA ASP A 470 31.53 4.18 -12.42
C ASP A 470 30.46 4.30 -11.32
N GLY A 471 30.67 3.59 -10.19
CA GLY A 471 29.71 3.56 -9.08
C GLY A 471 28.42 2.79 -9.37
N LEU A 472 28.36 2.02 -10.45
CA LEU A 472 27.24 1.14 -10.82
C LEU A 472 27.71 -0.32 -10.81
N THR A 473 26.95 -1.18 -10.13
CA THR A 473 27.10 -2.64 -10.22
C THR A 473 26.10 -3.18 -11.25
N THR A 474 26.57 -4.08 -12.09
CA THR A 474 25.75 -4.85 -13.04
C THR A 474 25.54 -6.25 -12.48
N TRP A 475 24.28 -6.62 -12.26
CA TRP A 475 23.86 -7.90 -11.71
C TRP A 475 23.23 -8.78 -12.78
N SER A 476 23.55 -10.06 -12.82
CA SER A 476 22.83 -11.03 -13.65
C SER A 476 21.55 -11.50 -12.95
N PHE A 477 20.56 -11.84 -13.76
CA PHE A 477 19.39 -12.60 -13.30
C PHE A 477 18.95 -13.62 -14.34
N SER A 478 18.25 -14.66 -13.88
CA SER A 478 17.69 -15.73 -14.69
C SER A 478 16.45 -16.26 -13.98
N CYS A 479 15.31 -16.32 -14.65
CA CYS A 479 14.08 -16.90 -14.12
C CYS A 479 13.28 -17.64 -15.19
N ASN A 480 12.51 -18.64 -14.77
CA ASN A 480 11.77 -19.52 -15.69
C ASN A 480 10.39 -19.00 -16.08
N LYS A 481 9.87 -18.01 -15.35
CA LYS A 481 8.50 -17.52 -15.52
C LYS A 481 8.49 -16.01 -15.51
N LEU A 482 8.14 -15.42 -16.65
CA LEU A 482 8.16 -13.97 -16.81
C LEU A 482 7.16 -13.32 -15.84
N ASN A 483 5.97 -13.90 -15.68
CA ASN A 483 4.95 -13.40 -14.75
C ASN A 483 5.41 -13.32 -13.30
N ASP A 484 6.35 -14.18 -12.90
CA ASP A 484 6.84 -14.24 -11.53
C ASP A 484 7.96 -13.23 -11.30
N LEU A 485 8.52 -12.62 -12.35
CA LEU A 485 9.63 -11.68 -12.25
C LEU A 485 9.23 -10.40 -11.53
N SER A 486 9.90 -10.16 -10.41
CA SER A 486 9.90 -8.95 -9.62
C SER A 486 11.34 -8.54 -9.31
N LEU A 487 11.51 -7.31 -8.82
CA LEU A 487 12.81 -6.76 -8.49
C LEU A 487 12.70 -5.94 -7.22
N LYS A 488 13.50 -6.32 -6.21
CA LYS A 488 13.83 -5.42 -5.10
C LYS A 488 15.32 -5.10 -5.14
N ALA A 489 15.67 -3.88 -4.76
CA ALA A 489 17.06 -3.51 -4.57
C ALA A 489 17.22 -2.48 -3.45
N GLY A 490 18.31 -2.60 -2.70
CA GLY A 490 18.62 -1.72 -1.58
C GLY A 490 19.94 -2.10 -0.92
N ALA A 491 20.29 -1.41 0.16
CA ALA A 491 21.47 -1.74 0.97
C ALA A 491 21.19 -3.00 1.81
N TYR A 492 21.40 -4.17 1.21
CA TYR A 492 21.21 -5.46 1.85
C TYR A 492 22.53 -6.12 2.25
N GLY A 493 22.54 -6.72 3.44
CA GLY A 493 23.46 -7.81 3.77
C GLY A 493 22.88 -9.16 3.33
N ILE A 494 23.77 -10.13 3.08
CA ILE A 494 23.39 -11.49 2.69
C ILE A 494 23.99 -12.45 3.72
N PHE A 495 23.18 -13.37 4.22
CA PHE A 495 23.60 -14.47 5.07
C PHE A 495 23.17 -15.79 4.41
N GLU A 496 24.13 -16.62 4.04
CA GLU A 496 23.87 -17.90 3.35
C GLU A 496 24.07 -19.08 4.30
N ARG A 497 23.10 -20.01 4.29
CA ARG A 497 23.18 -21.26 5.05
C ARG A 497 22.56 -22.40 4.27
N ASN A 498 23.19 -23.57 4.38
CA ASN A 498 22.55 -24.82 3.97
C ASN A 498 21.65 -25.31 5.11
N VAL A 499 20.36 -25.48 4.82
CA VAL A 499 19.40 -26.07 5.75
C VAL A 499 18.83 -27.32 5.10
N SER A 500 19.13 -28.49 5.68
CA SER A 500 18.65 -29.79 5.23
C SER A 500 18.86 -30.05 3.73
N GLY A 501 20.04 -29.67 3.20
CA GLY A 501 20.40 -29.84 1.79
C GLY A 501 20.04 -28.66 0.88
N THR A 502 19.32 -27.66 1.37
CA THR A 502 18.88 -26.49 0.59
C THR A 502 19.74 -25.27 0.91
N ASN A 503 20.29 -24.59 -0.09
CA ASN A 503 20.95 -23.31 0.14
C ASN A 503 19.91 -22.19 0.23
N VAL A 504 19.88 -21.50 1.37
CA VAL A 504 18.98 -20.38 1.65
C VAL A 504 19.78 -19.09 1.78
N GLU A 505 19.41 -18.10 0.97
CA GLU A 505 19.95 -16.74 1.00
C GLU A 505 19.02 -15.84 1.83
N PHE A 506 19.49 -15.43 3.00
CA PHE A 506 18.78 -14.48 3.86
C PHE A 506 19.26 -13.06 3.56
N PHE A 507 18.35 -12.23 3.04
CA PHE A 507 18.59 -10.83 2.73
C PHE A 507 17.99 -9.96 3.84
N TYR A 508 18.86 -9.22 4.52
CA TYR A 508 18.47 -8.33 5.62
C TYR A 508 18.97 -6.91 5.35
N PRO A 509 18.32 -5.87 5.92
CA PRO A 509 18.78 -4.51 5.76
C PRO A 509 20.15 -4.36 6.40
N LEU A 510 21.12 -3.80 5.67
CA LEU A 510 22.51 -3.71 6.16
C LEU A 510 22.63 -2.91 7.47
N SER A 511 21.75 -1.92 7.67
CA SER A 511 21.64 -1.14 8.92
C SER A 511 21.15 -1.94 10.11
N ALA A 512 20.37 -3.00 9.88
CA ALA A 512 19.76 -3.84 10.91
C ALA A 512 20.50 -5.18 11.10
N ARG A 513 21.81 -5.19 10.81
CA ARG A 513 22.62 -6.41 10.88
C ARG A 513 22.60 -7.05 12.26
N LYS A 514 22.68 -6.25 13.33
CA LYS A 514 22.74 -6.77 14.71
C LYS A 514 21.40 -7.40 15.11
N GLU A 515 20.30 -6.75 14.74
CA GLU A 515 18.94 -7.19 14.97
C GLU A 515 18.67 -8.49 14.23
N PHE A 516 19.08 -8.57 12.96
CA PHE A 516 19.00 -9.79 12.16
C PHE A 516 19.86 -10.91 12.75
N GLU A 517 21.14 -10.67 13.05
CA GLU A 517 22.05 -11.67 13.63
C GLU A 517 21.52 -12.22 14.97
N SER A 518 20.86 -11.38 15.78
CA SER A 518 20.22 -11.82 17.03
C SER A 518 19.03 -12.78 16.83
N ARG A 519 18.47 -12.84 15.63
CA ARG A 519 17.33 -13.69 15.23
C ARG A 519 17.68 -14.73 14.16
N GLY A 520 18.90 -14.72 13.67
CA GLY A 520 19.32 -15.60 12.58
C GLY A 520 19.04 -17.07 12.89
N SER A 521 19.23 -17.47 14.15
CA SER A 521 18.87 -18.80 14.64
C SER A 521 17.39 -19.12 14.49
N ASP A 522 16.50 -18.17 14.78
CA ASP A 522 15.06 -18.43 14.73
C ASP A 522 14.59 -18.77 13.31
N THR A 523 15.19 -18.12 12.31
CA THR A 523 14.83 -18.38 10.91
C THR A 523 15.32 -19.77 10.47
N LEU A 524 16.51 -20.16 10.92
CA LEU A 524 17.05 -21.50 10.69
C LEU A 524 16.21 -22.58 11.40
N ASP A 525 15.72 -22.30 12.61
CA ASP A 525 14.84 -23.21 13.36
C ASP A 525 13.55 -23.49 12.58
N ILE A 526 12.94 -22.48 11.95
CA ILE A 526 11.72 -22.63 11.16
C ILE A 526 11.95 -23.60 9.99
N PHE A 527 13.01 -23.36 9.19
CA PHE A 527 13.34 -24.25 8.08
C PHE A 527 13.68 -25.66 8.54
N SER A 528 14.43 -25.79 9.63
CA SER A 528 14.82 -27.09 10.19
C SER A 528 13.59 -27.88 10.63
N PHE A 529 12.68 -27.24 11.37
CA PHE A 529 11.44 -27.84 11.83
C PHE A 529 10.56 -28.31 10.67
N PHE A 530 10.28 -27.46 9.68
CA PHE A 530 9.46 -27.86 8.53
C PHE A 530 10.12 -28.92 7.66
N SER A 531 11.45 -28.84 7.49
CA SER A 531 12.19 -29.86 6.74
C SER A 531 12.12 -31.24 7.43
N GLU A 532 12.21 -31.27 8.76
CA GLU A 532 12.09 -32.50 9.54
C GLU A 532 10.65 -33.05 9.53
N LYS A 533 9.65 -32.18 9.71
CA LYS A 533 8.25 -32.60 9.87
C LYS A 533 7.54 -32.90 8.56
N PHE A 534 7.85 -32.19 7.48
CA PHE A 534 7.17 -32.33 6.19
C PHE A 534 8.06 -33.02 5.15
N GLY A 535 9.34 -32.65 5.10
CA GLY A 535 10.30 -33.10 4.10
C GLY A 535 11.19 -31.95 3.62
N PRO A 536 12.39 -32.22 3.07
CA PRO A 536 13.34 -31.19 2.65
C PRO A 536 12.81 -30.37 1.46
N LEU A 537 13.33 -29.16 1.21
CA LEU A 537 12.99 -28.42 0.00
C LEU A 537 13.97 -28.78 -1.13
N SER A 538 13.50 -29.34 -2.24
CA SER A 538 14.39 -29.67 -3.38
C SER A 538 14.48 -28.50 -4.39
N ARG A 539 14.99 -27.36 -3.93
CA ARG A 539 15.19 -26.15 -4.75
C ARG A 539 16.64 -25.68 -4.75
N ASN A 540 17.12 -25.20 -5.89
CA ASN A 540 18.51 -24.79 -6.08
C ASN A 540 18.86 -23.46 -5.37
N SER A 541 17.89 -22.58 -5.18
CA SER A 541 18.05 -21.30 -4.46
C SER A 541 16.72 -20.90 -3.83
N LEU A 542 16.73 -20.66 -2.53
CA LEU A 542 15.64 -20.04 -1.80
C LEU A 542 16.10 -18.71 -1.24
N LYS A 543 15.22 -17.71 -1.27
CA LYS A 543 15.53 -16.38 -0.76
C LYS A 543 14.51 -15.99 0.30
N VAL A 544 14.99 -15.53 1.44
CA VAL A 544 14.14 -14.93 2.47
C VAL A 544 14.57 -13.49 2.59
N VAL A 545 13.65 -12.57 2.32
CA VAL A 545 14.00 -11.18 2.09
C VAL A 545 13.19 -10.27 3.00
N VAL A 546 13.90 -9.52 3.81
CA VAL A 546 13.30 -8.45 4.62
C VAL A 546 13.04 -7.22 3.75
N THR A 547 11.80 -6.80 3.59
CA THR A 547 11.40 -5.66 2.77
C THR A 547 11.19 -4.39 3.60
N SER A 548 11.06 -3.25 2.91
CA SER A 548 10.71 -1.99 3.54
C SER A 548 9.38 -2.08 4.29
N GLY A 549 9.35 -1.59 5.53
CA GLY A 549 8.14 -1.54 6.35
C GLY A 549 7.08 -0.55 5.83
N VAL A 550 7.33 0.16 4.72
CA VAL A 550 6.37 1.10 4.11
C VAL A 550 5.06 0.43 3.68
N GLN A 551 5.15 -0.80 3.18
CA GLN A 551 4.01 -1.59 2.71
C GLN A 551 3.09 -2.03 3.86
N GLY A 552 3.68 -2.26 5.05
CA GLY A 552 3.00 -2.76 6.25
C GLY A 552 3.27 -4.25 6.53
N GLY A 553 2.83 -4.74 7.70
CA GLY A 553 3.16 -6.05 8.30
C GLY A 553 2.62 -7.29 7.59
N THR A 554 2.58 -7.27 6.25
CA THR A 554 2.25 -8.39 5.39
C THR A 554 3.53 -8.93 4.78
N GLY A 555 3.71 -10.23 4.82
CA GLY A 555 4.63 -10.90 3.92
C GLY A 555 3.92 -11.43 2.69
N VAL A 556 4.70 -11.81 1.69
CA VAL A 556 4.20 -12.47 0.49
C VAL A 556 5.22 -13.51 0.06
N GLN A 557 4.76 -14.72 -0.25
CA GLN A 557 5.55 -15.68 -0.97
C GLN A 557 5.32 -15.57 -2.48
N GLN A 558 6.41 -15.46 -3.25
CA GLN A 558 6.39 -15.43 -4.70
C GLN A 558 7.56 -16.25 -5.26
N GLY A 559 7.23 -17.30 -6.02
CA GLY A 559 8.24 -18.18 -6.62
C GLY A 559 9.14 -18.84 -5.58
N ASN A 560 10.43 -18.51 -5.58
CA ASN A 560 11.44 -18.99 -4.61
C ASN A 560 11.78 -17.97 -3.52
N ILE A 561 10.99 -16.92 -3.38
CA ILE A 561 11.22 -15.83 -2.42
C ILE A 561 10.09 -15.77 -1.39
N SER A 562 10.45 -15.65 -0.12
CA SER A 562 9.56 -15.22 0.96
C SER A 562 9.90 -13.77 1.32
N TRP A 563 9.01 -12.84 0.97
CA TRP A 563 9.11 -11.43 1.33
C TRP A 563 8.51 -11.22 2.72
N ILE A 564 9.24 -10.58 3.63
CA ILE A 564 8.81 -10.34 5.00
C ILE A 564 9.06 -8.86 5.33
N ALA A 565 8.08 -8.15 5.87
CA ALA A 565 8.29 -6.76 6.26
C ALA A 565 9.34 -6.63 7.39
N GLU A 566 10.09 -5.52 7.43
CA GLU A 566 11.15 -5.28 8.43
C GLU A 566 10.67 -5.15 9.87
N ASP A 567 9.35 -5.05 10.10
CA ASP A 567 8.78 -5.07 11.45
C ASP A 567 9.09 -6.39 12.18
N CYS A 568 9.39 -7.47 11.45
CA CYS A 568 9.90 -8.73 11.99
C CYS A 568 11.21 -8.61 12.78
N LEU A 569 12.00 -7.56 12.55
CA LEU A 569 13.27 -7.34 13.24
C LEU A 569 13.07 -6.73 14.63
N ASN A 570 12.01 -5.96 14.86
CA ASN A 570 11.88 -5.06 16.00
C ASN A 570 11.22 -5.67 17.26
N LYS A 571 10.32 -6.65 17.12
CA LYS A 571 9.57 -7.22 18.27
C LYS A 571 10.13 -8.57 18.74
N LYS A 572 10.77 -8.64 19.92
CA LYS A 572 11.06 -9.95 20.55
C LYS A 572 9.73 -10.71 20.67
N SER A 573 9.70 -12.02 20.42
CA SER A 573 8.46 -12.79 20.60
C SER A 573 7.94 -12.56 22.03
N ASN A 574 6.70 -12.08 22.14
CA ASN A 574 6.16 -11.63 23.41
C ASN A 574 5.84 -12.86 24.27
N LYS A 575 6.70 -13.17 25.26
CA LYS A 575 6.46 -14.27 26.22
C LYS A 575 5.21 -14.07 27.11
N ASN A 576 4.59 -12.88 27.10
CA ASN A 576 3.42 -12.57 27.93
C ASN A 576 2.10 -12.82 27.18
N LEU A 577 1.29 -13.78 27.68
CA LEU A 577 -0.02 -14.16 27.12
C LEU A 577 -1.02 -13.01 26.95
N SER A 578 -0.91 -11.94 27.74
CA SER A 578 -1.83 -10.80 27.72
C SER A 578 -1.66 -9.86 26.52
N GLN A 579 -0.63 -10.07 25.69
CA GLN A 579 -0.29 -9.23 24.53
C GLN A 579 -0.15 -10.03 23.21
N ALA A 580 -0.51 -11.32 23.20
CA ALA A 580 -0.58 -12.10 21.97
C ALA A 580 -1.62 -11.47 21.01
N SER A 581 -1.16 -11.02 19.83
CA SER A 581 -2.00 -10.30 18.86
C SER A 581 -1.72 -10.77 17.44
N SER A 582 -2.67 -10.54 16.53
CA SER A 582 -2.52 -10.73 15.07
C SER A 582 -1.30 -10.03 14.45
N SER A 583 -0.61 -9.16 15.20
CA SER A 583 0.57 -8.39 14.78
C SER A 583 1.90 -8.98 15.29
N ASP A 584 1.91 -10.27 15.65
CA ASP A 584 3.14 -10.99 15.96
C ASP A 584 3.93 -11.25 14.69
N THR A 585 4.93 -10.39 14.48
CA THR A 585 5.76 -10.40 13.28
C THR A 585 6.64 -11.66 13.16
N PHE A 586 6.84 -12.39 14.27
CA PHE A 586 7.51 -13.68 14.26
C PHE A 586 6.59 -14.78 13.70
N ALA A 587 5.31 -14.76 14.07
CA ALA A 587 4.30 -15.63 13.49
C ALA A 587 4.15 -15.35 11.99
N THR A 588 4.10 -14.07 11.58
CA THR A 588 4.08 -13.68 10.16
C THR A 588 5.30 -14.21 9.40
N MET A 589 6.51 -14.03 9.93
CA MET A 589 7.72 -14.60 9.31
C MET A 589 7.64 -16.12 9.14
N THR A 590 7.13 -16.82 10.15
CA THR A 590 6.94 -18.28 10.10
C THR A 590 5.93 -18.68 9.02
N HIS A 591 4.82 -17.93 8.90
CA HIS A 591 3.78 -18.12 7.89
C HIS A 591 4.34 -18.01 6.47
N GLU A 592 5.10 -16.95 6.19
CA GLU A 592 5.69 -16.74 4.86
C GLU A 592 6.74 -17.79 4.48
N ILE A 593 7.46 -18.32 5.46
CA ILE A 593 8.41 -19.42 5.22
C ILE A 593 7.66 -20.73 4.98
N ALA A 594 6.55 -20.98 5.69
CA ALA A 594 5.72 -22.15 5.48
C ALA A 594 5.18 -22.24 4.03
N HIS A 595 4.94 -21.09 3.38
CA HIS A 595 4.55 -21.06 1.96
C HIS A 595 5.58 -21.65 0.99
N GLN A 596 6.85 -21.83 1.39
CA GLN A 596 7.81 -22.55 0.56
C GLN A 596 7.45 -24.03 0.39
N TRP A 597 6.74 -24.63 1.36
CA TRP A 597 6.09 -25.93 1.21
C TRP A 597 4.70 -25.78 0.60
N TRP A 598 3.89 -24.85 1.10
CA TRP A 598 2.48 -24.70 0.73
C TRP A 598 2.26 -23.54 -0.27
N GLY A 599 2.04 -23.86 -1.54
CA GLY A 599 1.98 -22.94 -2.67
C GLY A 599 3.27 -22.93 -3.49
N GLY A 600 4.43 -22.93 -2.82
CA GLY A 600 5.73 -23.09 -3.48
C GLY A 600 6.01 -24.54 -3.91
N GLY A 601 5.80 -25.51 -3.03
CA GLY A 601 6.09 -26.92 -3.30
C GLY A 601 4.86 -27.75 -3.68
N ILE A 602 3.81 -27.62 -2.88
CA ILE A 602 2.55 -28.35 -2.97
C ILE A 602 1.43 -27.34 -3.22
N ASP A 603 0.58 -27.57 -4.22
CA ASP A 603 -0.61 -26.75 -4.46
C ASP A 603 -1.84 -27.38 -3.78
N ALA A 604 -2.21 -26.88 -2.61
CA ALA A 604 -3.45 -27.22 -1.92
C ALA A 604 -4.60 -26.38 -2.48
N SER A 605 -5.46 -27.02 -3.27
CA SER A 605 -6.57 -26.36 -3.94
C SER A 605 -7.63 -27.35 -4.40
N ASN A 606 -8.90 -26.94 -4.27
CA ASN A 606 -10.05 -27.67 -4.85
C ASN A 606 -10.36 -27.25 -6.30
N ALA A 607 -9.50 -26.43 -6.92
CA ALA A 607 -9.69 -25.97 -8.29
C ALA A 607 -9.77 -27.17 -9.26
N ASN A 608 -10.83 -27.21 -10.07
CA ASN A 608 -11.13 -28.26 -11.05
C ASN A 608 -11.44 -29.65 -10.45
N SER A 609 -11.68 -29.76 -9.14
CA SER A 609 -12.14 -31.04 -8.56
C SER A 609 -13.60 -31.32 -8.94
N ASN A 610 -13.86 -32.56 -9.35
CA ASN A 610 -15.21 -33.06 -9.63
C ASN A 610 -15.91 -33.62 -8.39
N ASN A 611 -15.17 -33.83 -7.30
CA ASN A 611 -15.69 -34.38 -6.04
C ASN A 611 -16.67 -33.40 -5.38
N GLU A 612 -17.85 -33.88 -4.96
CA GLU A 612 -18.84 -33.08 -4.25
C GLU A 612 -18.34 -32.57 -2.90
N ILE A 613 -17.46 -33.32 -2.23
CA ILE A 613 -16.82 -32.89 -0.99
C ILE A 613 -16.01 -31.62 -1.26
N ASP A 614 -15.11 -31.66 -2.24
CA ASP A 614 -14.23 -30.53 -2.57
C ASP A 614 -15.00 -29.29 -3.04
N LYS A 615 -16.12 -29.47 -3.76
CA LYS A 615 -17.00 -28.38 -4.18
C LYS A 615 -17.59 -27.59 -3.02
N ASN A 616 -17.79 -28.23 -1.87
CA ASN A 616 -18.33 -27.60 -0.67
C ASN A 616 -17.24 -26.96 0.21
N HIS A 617 -15.96 -27.24 -0.05
CA HIS A 617 -14.81 -26.73 0.71
C HIS A 617 -14.04 -25.66 -0.07
N SER A 618 -14.74 -24.58 -0.41
CA SER A 618 -14.19 -23.43 -1.16
C SER A 618 -13.05 -22.68 -0.46
N GLU A 619 -12.92 -22.88 0.85
CA GLU A 619 -11.94 -22.29 1.74
C GLU A 619 -10.57 -23.00 1.72
N TRP A 620 -10.55 -24.24 1.23
CA TRP A 620 -9.34 -25.06 1.15
C TRP A 620 -8.26 -24.39 0.29
N SER A 621 -7.09 -24.15 0.88
CA SER A 621 -6.05 -23.32 0.27
C SER A 621 -4.68 -23.53 0.90
N ASN A 622 -3.64 -23.11 0.17
CA ASN A 622 -2.26 -23.03 0.67
C ASN A 622 -2.13 -22.17 1.94
N GLU A 623 -2.94 -21.11 2.06
CA GLU A 623 -2.99 -20.24 3.24
C GLU A 623 -3.40 -21.00 4.50
N ALA A 624 -4.35 -21.92 4.39
CA ALA A 624 -4.81 -22.72 5.52
C ALA A 624 -3.67 -23.57 6.10
N PHE A 625 -2.87 -24.19 5.24
CA PHE A 625 -1.72 -24.98 5.66
C PHE A 625 -0.56 -24.11 6.16
N ALA A 626 -0.32 -22.94 5.57
CA ALA A 626 0.70 -22.02 6.06
C ALA A 626 0.36 -21.51 7.48
N ASP A 627 -0.89 -21.14 7.73
CA ASP A 627 -1.36 -20.65 9.03
C ASP A 627 -1.35 -21.78 10.08
N PHE A 628 -1.75 -23.00 9.68
CA PHE A 628 -1.67 -24.17 10.56
C PHE A 628 -0.22 -24.62 10.83
N SER A 629 0.67 -24.56 9.84
CA SER A 629 2.10 -24.84 10.01
C SER A 629 2.75 -23.85 10.98
N THR A 630 2.32 -22.59 10.91
CA THR A 630 2.70 -21.55 11.88
C THR A 630 2.29 -21.94 13.29
N TYR A 631 1.04 -22.42 13.49
CA TYR A 631 0.60 -22.96 14.77
C TYR A 631 1.50 -24.10 15.27
N LEU A 632 1.84 -25.08 14.42
CA LEU A 632 2.68 -26.21 14.80
C LEU A 632 4.06 -25.76 15.26
N PHE A 633 4.68 -24.82 14.54
CA PHE A 633 5.99 -24.29 14.90
C PHE A 633 5.95 -23.50 16.21
N LEU A 634 4.98 -22.58 16.37
CA LEU A 634 4.84 -21.79 17.59
C LEU A 634 4.49 -22.67 18.79
N LYS A 635 3.69 -23.72 18.60
CA LYS A 635 3.40 -24.72 19.64
C LYS A 635 4.69 -25.40 20.08
N ASN A 636 5.54 -25.82 19.15
CA ASN A 636 6.82 -26.46 19.45
C ASN A 636 7.79 -25.50 20.17
N LYS A 637 7.85 -24.24 19.74
CA LYS A 637 8.83 -23.27 20.23
C LYS A 637 8.43 -22.56 21.53
N PHE A 638 7.14 -22.26 21.71
CA PHE A 638 6.63 -21.44 22.83
C PHE A 638 5.55 -22.13 23.66
N GLY A 639 5.13 -23.34 23.29
CA GLY A 639 4.11 -24.11 23.98
C GLY A 639 2.70 -23.93 23.42
N LYS A 640 1.84 -24.89 23.75
CA LYS A 640 0.46 -24.98 23.25
C LYS A 640 -0.39 -23.77 23.59
N ASP A 641 -0.35 -23.31 24.85
CA ASP A 641 -1.22 -22.22 25.32
C ASP A 641 -0.95 -20.90 24.57
N TYR A 642 0.33 -20.63 24.29
CA TYR A 642 0.72 -19.47 23.49
C TYR A 642 0.16 -19.55 22.06
N ALA A 643 0.39 -20.68 21.38
CA ALA A 643 -0.06 -20.88 20.00
C ALA A 643 -1.60 -20.87 19.88
N GLU A 644 -2.31 -21.46 20.84
CA GLU A 644 -3.78 -21.48 20.85
C GLU A 644 -4.38 -20.09 21.15
N SER A 645 -3.78 -19.35 22.07
CA SER A 645 -4.20 -17.98 22.39
C SER A 645 -4.05 -17.06 21.17
N LEU A 646 -2.95 -17.21 20.43
CA LEU A 646 -2.61 -16.38 19.28
C LEU A 646 -3.48 -16.71 18.05
N LEU A 647 -3.57 -17.99 17.67
CA LEU A 647 -4.11 -18.42 16.38
C LEU A 647 -5.49 -19.08 16.51
N VAL A 648 -5.61 -20.13 17.33
CA VAL A 648 -6.84 -20.93 17.42
C VAL A 648 -8.02 -20.10 17.94
N LYS A 649 -7.80 -19.22 18.92
CA LYS A 649 -8.84 -18.29 19.41
C LYS A 649 -9.34 -17.36 18.32
N LYS A 650 -8.44 -16.84 17.48
CA LYS A 650 -8.76 -15.98 16.33
C LYS A 650 -9.57 -16.76 15.28
N TRP A 651 -9.14 -17.97 14.93
CA TRP A 651 -9.85 -18.82 13.97
C TRP A 651 -11.26 -19.17 14.45
N LYS A 652 -11.42 -19.63 15.70
CA LYS A 652 -12.73 -19.92 16.29
C LYS A 652 -13.65 -18.71 16.29
N LYS A 653 -13.13 -17.53 16.67
CA LYS A 653 -13.90 -16.28 16.63
C LYS A 653 -14.35 -15.95 15.19
N GLY A 654 -13.42 -15.99 14.24
CA GLY A 654 -13.69 -15.69 12.83
C GLY A 654 -14.67 -16.66 12.18
N ALA A 655 -14.54 -17.96 12.45
CA ALA A 655 -15.47 -18.99 11.99
C ALA A 655 -16.87 -18.81 12.60
N ASN A 656 -16.97 -18.43 13.88
CA ASN A 656 -18.24 -18.11 14.52
C ASN A 656 -18.91 -16.86 13.92
N GLU A 657 -18.12 -15.82 13.62
CA GLU A 657 -18.59 -14.60 12.94
C GLU A 657 -19.07 -14.90 11.51
N LEU A 658 -18.33 -15.74 10.79
CA LEU A 658 -18.68 -16.26 9.47
C LEU A 658 -20.02 -17.03 9.54
N ASN A 659 -20.16 -18.00 10.44
CA ASN A 659 -21.40 -18.75 10.64
C ASN A 659 -22.62 -17.87 10.98
N ARG A 660 -22.42 -16.74 11.66
CA ARG A 660 -23.48 -15.77 11.98
C ARG A 660 -23.75 -14.77 10.85
N ASN A 661 -22.90 -14.71 9.83
CA ASN A 661 -22.99 -13.73 8.77
C ASN A 661 -24.28 -13.89 7.95
N PHE A 662 -25.00 -12.78 7.77
CA PHE A 662 -26.28 -12.76 7.07
C PHE A 662 -26.19 -13.30 5.64
N TYR A 663 -25.19 -12.89 4.87
CA TYR A 663 -25.07 -13.23 3.44
C TYR A 663 -24.60 -14.66 3.21
N GLN A 664 -23.84 -15.24 4.15
CA GLN A 664 -23.52 -16.66 4.10
C GLN A 664 -24.74 -17.53 4.39
N ARG A 665 -25.55 -17.16 5.38
CA ARG A 665 -26.77 -17.89 5.73
C ARG A 665 -27.89 -17.70 4.69
N ASN A 666 -27.84 -16.60 3.95
CA ASN A 666 -28.87 -16.23 2.98
C ASN A 666 -28.23 -15.82 1.63
N PRO A 667 -27.56 -16.76 0.92
CA PRO A 667 -26.80 -16.44 -0.29
C PRO A 667 -27.66 -15.84 -1.41
N ALA A 668 -28.98 -16.14 -1.44
CA ALA A 668 -29.92 -15.53 -2.38
C ALA A 668 -29.95 -13.99 -2.33
N TYR A 669 -29.62 -13.38 -1.18
CA TYR A 669 -29.58 -11.92 -1.03
C TYR A 669 -28.33 -11.30 -1.65
N MET A 670 -27.28 -12.06 -1.95
CA MET A 670 -26.10 -11.56 -2.66
C MET A 670 -26.43 -11.01 -4.05
N ASN A 671 -27.49 -11.51 -4.68
CA ASN A 671 -27.96 -11.04 -5.98
C ASN A 671 -28.81 -9.77 -5.91
N LYS A 672 -29.25 -9.37 -4.71
CA LYS A 672 -29.94 -8.10 -4.47
C LYS A 672 -28.98 -6.93 -4.22
N LEU A 673 -27.70 -7.22 -4.01
CA LEU A 673 -26.68 -6.20 -3.79
C LEU A 673 -26.23 -5.56 -5.11
N SER A 674 -26.02 -4.25 -5.07
CA SER A 674 -25.29 -3.55 -6.12
C SER A 674 -23.83 -3.99 -6.15
N MET A 675 -23.14 -3.72 -7.26
CA MET A 675 -21.80 -4.27 -7.55
C MET A 675 -20.78 -4.07 -6.43
N LEU A 676 -20.67 -2.85 -5.87
CA LEU A 676 -19.67 -2.53 -4.85
C LEU A 676 -19.95 -3.19 -3.49
N PRO A 677 -21.17 -3.08 -2.90
CA PRO A 677 -21.52 -3.87 -1.72
C PRO A 677 -21.33 -5.37 -1.91
N LYS A 678 -21.74 -5.91 -3.07
CA LYS A 678 -21.54 -7.32 -3.39
C LYS A 678 -20.07 -7.71 -3.34
N TYR A 679 -19.22 -6.88 -3.96
CA TYR A 679 -17.76 -7.06 -3.94
C TYR A 679 -17.19 -7.08 -2.52
N PHE A 680 -17.50 -6.09 -1.68
CA PHE A 680 -16.99 -6.04 -0.31
C PHE A 680 -17.46 -7.21 0.55
N VAL A 681 -18.74 -7.59 0.44
CA VAL A 681 -19.27 -8.75 1.14
C VAL A 681 -18.56 -10.03 0.67
N THR A 682 -18.36 -10.21 -0.63
CA THR A 682 -17.61 -11.35 -1.18
C THR A 682 -16.19 -11.41 -0.64
N LEU A 683 -15.48 -10.28 -0.56
CA LEU A 683 -14.12 -10.23 0.01
C LEU A 683 -14.11 -10.64 1.47
N ILE A 684 -15.01 -10.07 2.29
CA ILE A 684 -15.10 -10.39 3.73
C ILE A 684 -15.38 -11.89 3.91
N LEU A 685 -16.35 -12.44 3.17
CA LEU A 685 -16.67 -13.87 3.26
C LEU A 685 -15.49 -14.75 2.85
N LYS A 686 -14.77 -14.37 1.78
CA LYS A 686 -13.60 -15.11 1.30
C LYS A 686 -12.44 -15.07 2.31
N ASP A 687 -12.13 -13.89 2.83
CA ASP A 687 -11.09 -13.69 3.85
C ASP A 687 -11.36 -14.54 5.09
N ARG A 688 -12.59 -14.46 5.62
CA ARG A 688 -13.01 -15.21 6.80
C ARG A 688 -12.98 -16.73 6.58
N LYS A 689 -13.31 -17.18 5.37
CA LYS A 689 -13.21 -18.59 4.98
C LYS A 689 -11.76 -19.07 5.00
N ILE A 690 -10.88 -18.35 4.28
CA ILE A 690 -9.48 -18.75 4.07
C ILE A 690 -8.67 -18.67 5.37
N TYR A 691 -8.75 -17.56 6.10
CA TYR A 691 -7.86 -17.30 7.25
C TYR A 691 -8.45 -17.68 8.61
N HIS A 692 -9.66 -18.25 8.66
CA HIS A 692 -10.25 -18.68 9.92
C HIS A 692 -10.91 -20.05 9.84
N LEU A 693 -11.78 -20.31 8.85
CA LEU A 693 -12.46 -21.59 8.76
C LEU A 693 -11.50 -22.71 8.35
N ALA A 694 -10.77 -22.53 7.25
CA ALA A 694 -9.87 -23.56 6.71
C ALA A 694 -8.76 -24.00 7.68
N PRO A 695 -7.97 -23.11 8.33
CA PRO A 695 -6.97 -23.56 9.31
C PRO A 695 -7.61 -24.22 10.54
N LEU A 696 -8.83 -23.83 10.91
CA LEU A 696 -9.58 -24.49 11.99
C LEU A 696 -10.00 -25.91 11.61
N GLU A 697 -10.36 -26.17 10.36
CA GLU A 697 -10.66 -27.52 9.86
C GLU A 697 -9.43 -28.42 9.93
N ILE A 698 -8.25 -27.92 9.50
CA ILE A 698 -6.98 -28.66 9.62
C ILE A 698 -6.66 -28.94 11.10
N TYR A 699 -6.82 -27.94 11.97
CA TYR A 699 -6.63 -28.09 13.42
C TYR A 699 -7.57 -29.13 14.03
N ASN A 700 -8.83 -29.20 13.58
CA ASN A 700 -9.78 -30.21 14.05
C ASN A 700 -9.38 -31.62 13.60
N VAL A 701 -8.90 -31.77 12.35
CA VAL A 701 -8.36 -33.05 11.86
C VAL A 701 -7.14 -33.47 12.69
N TYR A 702 -6.19 -32.55 12.89
CA TYR A 702 -5.01 -32.76 13.72
C TYR A 702 -5.36 -33.23 15.14
N ASN A 703 -6.33 -32.58 15.79
CA ASN A 703 -6.78 -32.97 17.13
C ASN A 703 -7.48 -34.34 17.17
N ASN A 704 -8.14 -34.73 16.08
CA ASN A 704 -8.86 -36.01 16.00
C ASN A 704 -7.88 -37.18 15.80
N ILE A 705 -6.90 -37.03 14.90
CA ILE A 705 -5.98 -38.11 14.55
C ILE A 705 -4.73 -38.16 15.44
N GLY A 706 -4.41 -37.06 16.13
CA GLY A 706 -3.21 -36.93 16.95
C GLY A 706 -1.98 -36.48 16.17
N GLU A 707 -0.99 -35.96 16.90
CA GLU A 707 0.20 -35.31 16.31
C GLU A 707 1.06 -36.25 15.46
N GLU A 708 1.33 -37.46 15.97
CA GLU A 708 2.18 -38.43 15.27
C GLU A 708 1.56 -38.85 13.94
N ASN A 709 0.27 -39.18 13.94
CA ASN A 709 -0.46 -39.55 12.73
C ASN A 709 -0.51 -38.38 11.73
N TYR A 710 -0.70 -37.15 12.20
CA TYR A 710 -0.66 -35.99 11.33
C TYR A 710 0.69 -35.83 10.63
N PHE A 711 1.81 -35.91 11.36
CA PHE A 711 3.13 -35.80 10.74
C PHE A 711 3.45 -36.97 9.81
N ASN A 712 2.97 -38.18 10.12
CA ASN A 712 3.09 -39.31 9.20
C ASN A 712 2.31 -39.05 7.89
N SER A 713 1.09 -38.53 7.98
CA SER A 713 0.32 -38.11 6.80
C SER A 713 1.00 -36.97 6.02
N MET A 714 1.67 -36.03 6.69
CA MET A 714 2.42 -34.97 6.00
C MET A 714 3.58 -35.52 5.17
N LYS A 715 4.28 -36.54 5.65
CA LYS A 715 5.34 -37.22 4.88
C LYS A 715 4.80 -37.89 3.62
N VAL A 716 3.62 -38.53 3.72
CA VAL A 716 2.93 -39.14 2.56
C VAL A 716 2.54 -38.05 1.56
N ILE A 717 1.91 -36.97 2.03
CA ILE A 717 1.53 -35.82 1.19
C ILE A 717 2.76 -35.23 0.50
N TYR A 718 3.87 -35.06 1.22
CA TYR A 718 5.10 -34.56 0.64
C TYR A 718 5.61 -35.46 -0.50
N GLN A 719 5.70 -36.77 -0.26
CA GLN A 719 6.16 -37.73 -1.29
C GLN A 719 5.26 -37.74 -2.52
N GLU A 720 3.94 -37.60 -2.32
CA GLU A 720 2.96 -37.71 -3.39
C GLU A 720 2.74 -36.43 -4.20
N TYR A 721 2.87 -35.26 -3.58
CA TYR A 721 2.44 -33.98 -4.18
C TYR A 721 3.58 -32.99 -4.40
N TYR A 722 4.67 -33.07 -3.64
CA TYR A 722 5.73 -32.06 -3.73
C TYR A 722 6.37 -32.01 -5.13
N GLY A 723 6.40 -30.82 -5.73
CA GLY A 723 6.98 -30.60 -7.06
C GLY A 723 6.15 -31.13 -8.24
N LYS A 724 4.97 -31.72 -7.97
CA LYS A 724 4.07 -32.25 -9.00
C LYS A 724 3.11 -31.15 -9.49
N LYS A 725 3.50 -30.41 -10.52
CA LYS A 725 2.74 -29.26 -11.05
C LYS A 725 1.29 -29.58 -11.44
N ASP A 726 1.04 -30.81 -11.91
CA ASP A 726 -0.29 -31.23 -12.38
C ASP A 726 -1.12 -31.93 -11.28
N LYS A 727 -0.56 -32.11 -10.07
CA LYS A 727 -1.25 -32.78 -8.96
C LYS A 727 -1.51 -31.78 -7.83
N LYS A 728 -2.78 -31.54 -7.54
CA LYS A 728 -3.23 -30.63 -6.47
C LYS A 728 -3.73 -31.44 -5.29
N LEU A 729 -3.39 -31.02 -4.07
CA LEU A 729 -3.89 -31.63 -2.85
C LEU A 729 -5.30 -31.11 -2.58
N SER A 730 -6.31 -31.91 -2.93
CA SER A 730 -7.71 -31.59 -2.63
C SER A 730 -8.04 -31.86 -1.16
N PHE A 731 -9.15 -31.31 -0.68
CA PHE A 731 -9.61 -31.56 0.68
C PHE A 731 -9.95 -33.04 0.90
N SER A 732 -10.61 -33.69 -0.07
CA SER A 732 -10.91 -35.12 0.02
C SER A 732 -9.65 -35.97 0.07
N ASP A 733 -8.62 -35.62 -0.71
CA ASP A 733 -7.36 -36.36 -0.72
C ASP A 733 -6.64 -36.22 0.62
N PHE A 734 -6.65 -35.01 1.20
CA PHE A 734 -6.14 -34.79 2.55
C PHE A 734 -6.87 -35.63 3.60
N LEU A 735 -8.21 -35.70 3.57
CA LEU A 735 -8.98 -36.55 4.48
C LEU A 735 -8.67 -38.04 4.29
N ASN A 736 -8.52 -38.48 3.04
CA ASN A 736 -8.19 -39.87 2.72
C ASN A 736 -6.81 -40.25 3.27
N ILE A 737 -5.79 -39.40 3.08
CA ILE A 737 -4.42 -39.64 3.55
C ILE A 737 -4.33 -39.55 5.08
N THR A 738 -5.13 -38.70 5.72
CA THR A 738 -5.17 -38.58 7.19
C THR A 738 -6.02 -39.64 7.88
N GLY A 739 -6.86 -40.37 7.13
CA GLY A 739 -7.81 -41.33 7.70
C GLY A 739 -8.91 -40.67 8.57
N ALA A 740 -9.04 -39.34 8.49
CA ALA A 740 -9.98 -38.59 9.32
C ALA A 740 -11.41 -38.84 8.83
N LYS A 741 -12.22 -39.53 9.65
CA LYS A 741 -13.66 -39.69 9.40
C LYS A 741 -14.39 -38.44 9.89
N ARG A 742 -15.30 -37.93 9.05
CA ARG A 742 -16.19 -36.83 9.42
C ARG A 742 -17.09 -37.28 10.59
N ARG A 743 -17.16 -36.47 11.65
CA ARG A 743 -18.25 -36.55 12.63
C ARG A 743 -19.40 -35.65 12.20
#